data_AF-A2DYV9-F1
#
_entry.id   AF-A2DYV9-F1
#
_cell.length_a   1.000
_cell.length_b   1.000
_cell.length_c   1.000
_cell.angle_alpha   90.00
_cell.angle_beta   90.00
_cell.angle_gamma   90.00
#
_symmetry.space_group_name_H-M   'P 1'
#
loop_
_entity.id
_entity.type
_entity.pdbx_description
1 polymer ?
#
loop_
_entity_poly.entity_id
_entity_poly.type
_entity_poly.pdbx_seq_one_letter_code
_entity_poly.pdbx_strand_id
1 'polypeptide(L)'
;MNQVNAVPPSQSGSTRSQTSNIEIKQSESTVSLLFPLFSAVFQNAKIPVAFSMLFLMMFFFQALCVSYWPWDRYWSVYNNNYSIKLLKEIFFFVPQPATPTGYIILSCIIFGINVISCSLIAFQVAYYHLTRKFINFLNYPIRAYFDTILVGTMVPCLVDFGECFLLIAKGSKNAMVIVSMVLFFFSLIFELSSFILVQSFAAKSICINPSPMLNFDPTIMTSTLIAMIVSILSFFLLLLFEDWAPLFAIVIHICIYIYEEYYLEKHLPFVDVFTNSMSFGWFIGCLIGDVLMFILHFATKVNYKIPMILIFVSFLFFTFIGMVVNTIKVKKIVGLLMRVNKTPEDANEYYRELNLDQDMSKALLYFKIAFQNYCPCYYDMTLANFIAENFDEEIIIATVLQIITFFPMETRLQSRFQLLLMKRRKLSVPAQFLLFQIEAIKSLRQFSASSLAKLKLVDLKTMSRNCENMTKSGLDMKEAKIDYFEQLAQKTTRARVIWTESLMQQPNNARFYEEYTRYLIEAESDFKEGLAMKNKQTLLEAGANFSIDLSFRSMVENFPKYLTDGIIDTKGKILQMQHKGPKENSSANNSVSTNNSQSASSGSESTELDDSVMEFLGKSTLKMARPRLALHSMLETKIPLSVSIVKPVATIIVIYVIVMFISFDVYTNSVLHEHVGTMKFLEYFSQMRFNTALSTINIIIEYGREHGIFDKYNNQMLTMFKTDDHYYIDMFVNMLPLIVSFTSSSSSNFGAFINLVTNYSLQGYDISSFKKHFGIQI
;
A
#
# COMPACT_ATOMS: atom_id res chain seq x y z
N MET A 1 54.93 -17.78 -55.89
CA MET A 1 55.27 -17.55 -54.47
C MET A 1 54.28 -16.51 -53.95
N ASN A 2 53.25 -16.99 -53.26
CA ASN A 2 52.07 -16.22 -52.85
C ASN A 2 52.36 -15.49 -51.53
N GLN A 3 52.07 -14.20 -51.46
CA GLN A 3 51.88 -13.49 -50.19
C GLN A 3 50.43 -13.00 -50.11
N VAL A 4 49.73 -13.61 -49.17
CA VAL A 4 48.36 -13.31 -48.78
C VAL A 4 48.41 -12.22 -47.72
N ASN A 5 47.75 -11.09 -47.98
CA ASN A 5 47.52 -10.02 -47.03
C ASN A 5 46.50 -10.47 -45.98
N ALA A 6 46.93 -10.56 -44.72
CA ALA A 6 46.05 -10.74 -43.58
C ALA A 6 45.50 -9.39 -43.14
N VAL A 7 44.18 -9.23 -43.25
CA VAL A 7 43.41 -8.12 -42.68
C VAL A 7 43.33 -8.33 -41.16
N PRO A 8 43.62 -7.32 -40.32
CA PRO A 8 43.45 -7.46 -38.89
C PRO A 8 41.95 -7.44 -38.55
N PRO A 9 41.48 -8.26 -37.59
CA PRO A 9 40.09 -8.23 -37.18
C PRO A 9 39.81 -6.91 -36.46
N SER A 10 38.76 -6.22 -36.92
CA SER A 10 38.18 -5.05 -36.26
C SER A 10 37.77 -5.40 -34.83
N GLN A 11 38.57 -4.99 -33.85
CA GLN A 11 38.16 -5.00 -32.46
C GLN A 11 37.06 -3.95 -32.27
N SER A 12 35.83 -4.43 -32.11
CA SER A 12 34.69 -3.63 -31.64
C SER A 12 34.94 -3.19 -30.19
N GLY A 13 35.58 -2.03 -30.03
CA GLY A 13 35.70 -1.34 -28.75
C GLY A 13 34.37 -0.67 -28.37
N SER A 14 33.43 -1.41 -27.77
CA SER A 14 32.23 -0.78 -27.19
C SER A 14 31.60 -1.48 -25.97
N THR A 15 32.19 -2.56 -25.44
CA THR A 15 31.53 -3.35 -24.37
C THR A 15 32.18 -3.25 -22.99
N ARG A 16 33.39 -2.69 -22.87
CA ARG A 16 34.11 -2.65 -21.59
C ARG A 16 33.79 -1.44 -20.71
N SER A 17 33.16 -0.40 -21.25
CA SER A 17 32.77 0.84 -20.54
C SER A 17 31.32 0.86 -20.03
N GLN A 18 30.51 -0.16 -20.34
CA GLN A 18 29.12 -0.24 -19.86
C GLN A 18 28.97 -0.98 -18.54
N THR A 19 29.87 -1.91 -18.21
CA THR A 19 29.76 -2.76 -17.01
C THR A 19 30.12 -2.06 -15.70
N SER A 20 30.85 -0.93 -15.73
CA SER A 20 31.17 -0.15 -14.52
C SER A 20 30.22 1.04 -14.27
N ASN A 21 29.27 1.30 -15.18
CA ASN A 21 28.30 2.40 -15.07
C ASN A 21 26.86 1.92 -14.76
N ILE A 22 26.64 0.60 -14.73
CA ILE A 22 25.36 -0.05 -14.34
C ILE A 22 25.47 -0.71 -12.95
N GLU A 23 26.56 -0.46 -12.21
CA GLU A 23 26.30 0.02 -10.86
C GLU A 23 25.65 1.38 -11.05
N ILE A 24 24.31 1.39 -11.26
CA ILE A 24 23.50 2.55 -10.91
C ILE A 24 24.10 2.96 -9.59
N LYS A 25 24.79 4.11 -9.55
CA LYS A 25 25.32 4.67 -8.31
C LYS A 25 24.20 4.45 -7.32
N GLN A 26 24.37 3.47 -6.45
CA GLN A 26 23.44 3.19 -5.39
C GLN A 26 23.67 4.37 -4.47
N SER A 27 23.17 5.55 -4.85
CA SER A 27 22.72 6.48 -3.86
C SER A 27 21.70 5.64 -3.12
N GLU A 28 22.10 5.16 -1.94
CA GLU A 28 21.38 4.31 -1.01
C GLU A 28 20.10 5.01 -0.56
N SER A 29 19.24 5.39 -1.50
CA SER A 29 17.92 5.87 -1.17
C SER A 29 17.22 4.67 -0.58
N THR A 30 16.84 4.77 0.68
CA THR A 30 16.07 3.74 1.38
C THR A 30 14.83 3.31 0.58
N VAL A 31 14.32 4.20 -0.27
CA VAL A 31 13.21 3.98 -1.20
C VAL A 31 13.53 2.95 -2.30
N SER A 32 14.76 2.86 -2.81
CA SER A 32 15.10 1.88 -3.85
C SER A 32 15.05 0.43 -3.35
N LEU A 33 15.10 0.22 -2.04
CA LEU A 33 14.88 -1.09 -1.41
C LEU A 33 13.46 -1.62 -1.67
N LEU A 34 12.49 -0.71 -1.90
CA LEU A 34 11.08 -1.05 -2.11
C LEU A 34 10.75 -1.40 -3.57
N PHE A 35 11.66 -1.13 -4.52
CA PHE A 35 11.38 -1.37 -5.95
C PHE A 35 10.98 -2.82 -6.26
N PRO A 36 11.67 -3.86 -5.74
CA PRO A 36 11.28 -5.24 -6.03
C PRO A 36 9.88 -5.58 -5.49
N LEU A 37 9.53 -5.05 -4.31
CA LEU A 37 8.22 -5.24 -3.70
C LEU A 37 7.12 -4.62 -4.56
N PHE A 38 7.22 -3.33 -4.90
CA PHE A 38 6.19 -2.67 -5.70
C PHE A 38 6.07 -3.26 -7.10
N SER A 39 7.18 -3.69 -7.70
CA SER A 39 7.13 -4.41 -8.96
C SER A 39 6.37 -5.74 -8.84
N ALA A 40 6.60 -6.51 -7.78
CA ALA A 40 5.89 -7.76 -7.54
C ALA A 40 4.40 -7.54 -7.20
N VAL A 41 4.08 -6.50 -6.42
CA VAL A 41 2.71 -6.11 -6.08
C VAL A 41 1.94 -5.72 -7.35
N PHE A 42 2.52 -4.88 -8.21
CA PHE A 42 1.85 -4.46 -9.45
C PHE A 42 1.71 -5.59 -10.48
N GLN A 43 2.59 -6.60 -10.46
CA GLN A 43 2.52 -7.75 -11.37
C GLN A 43 1.50 -8.80 -10.92
N ASN A 44 1.44 -9.09 -9.62
CA ASN A 44 0.76 -10.28 -9.10
C ASN A 44 -0.58 -9.98 -8.43
N ALA A 45 -0.79 -8.77 -7.91
CA ALA A 45 -2.00 -8.42 -7.17
C ALA A 45 -2.91 -7.54 -8.04
N LYS A 46 -4.08 -8.09 -8.39
CA LYS A 46 -5.15 -7.36 -9.09
C LYS A 46 -6.36 -7.23 -8.18
N ILE A 47 -6.86 -6.00 -8.06
CA ILE A 47 -8.09 -5.71 -7.33
C ILE A 47 -9.22 -5.57 -8.35
N PRO A 48 -10.42 -6.11 -8.08
CA PRO A 48 -11.58 -5.87 -8.92
C PRO A 48 -11.87 -4.37 -9.05
N VAL A 49 -11.98 -3.88 -10.30
CA VAL A 49 -12.22 -2.45 -10.61
C VAL A 49 -13.41 -1.88 -9.85
N ALA A 50 -14.50 -2.64 -9.72
CA ALA A 50 -15.70 -2.23 -8.99
C ALA A 50 -15.43 -1.91 -7.52
N PHE A 51 -14.53 -2.65 -6.88
CA PHE A 51 -14.15 -2.42 -5.49
C PHE A 51 -13.32 -1.14 -5.35
N SER A 52 -12.33 -0.93 -6.22
CA SER A 52 -11.55 0.32 -6.25
C SER A 52 -12.41 1.55 -6.56
N MET A 53 -13.39 1.40 -7.46
CA MET A 53 -14.31 2.48 -7.83
C MET A 53 -15.22 2.91 -6.66
N LEU A 54 -15.62 1.98 -5.79
CA LEU A 54 -16.41 2.30 -4.60
C LEU A 54 -15.65 3.21 -3.62
N PHE A 55 -14.37 2.90 -3.36
CA PHE A 55 -13.53 3.72 -2.49
C PHE A 55 -13.17 5.06 -3.13
N LEU A 56 -12.97 5.08 -4.44
CA LEU A 56 -12.79 6.34 -5.16
C LEU A 56 -14.02 7.25 -5.04
N MET A 57 -15.22 6.69 -5.23
CA MET A 57 -16.47 7.43 -5.06
C MET A 57 -16.60 7.93 -3.62
N MET A 58 -16.25 7.12 -2.63
CA MET A 58 -16.23 7.54 -1.24
C MET A 58 -15.29 8.73 -1.03
N PHE A 59 -14.09 8.70 -1.59
CA PHE A 59 -13.15 9.82 -1.53
C PHE A 59 -13.67 11.10 -2.22
N PHE A 60 -14.27 10.98 -3.41
CA PHE A 60 -14.91 12.12 -4.06
C PHE A 60 -16.04 12.71 -3.22
N PHE A 61 -16.87 11.87 -2.59
CA PHE A 61 -17.90 12.34 -1.68
C PHE A 61 -17.33 12.95 -0.39
N GLN A 62 -16.25 12.41 0.17
CA GLN A 62 -15.56 12.99 1.30
C GLN A 62 -15.01 14.38 0.97
N ALA A 63 -14.36 14.54 -0.18
CA ALA A 63 -13.84 15.83 -0.64
C ALA A 63 -14.97 16.83 -0.97
N LEU A 64 -16.07 16.39 -1.60
CA LEU A 64 -17.28 17.23 -1.75
C LEU A 64 -17.84 17.63 -0.38
N CYS A 65 -17.76 16.74 0.61
CA CYS A 65 -18.22 17.05 1.96
C CYS A 65 -17.34 18.07 2.67
N VAL A 66 -16.04 18.08 2.40
CA VAL A 66 -15.12 19.12 2.87
C VAL A 66 -15.51 20.48 2.31
N SER A 67 -15.88 20.57 1.03
CA SER A 67 -16.34 21.82 0.41
C SER A 67 -17.68 22.35 0.97
N TYR A 68 -18.44 21.56 1.74
CA TYR A 68 -19.54 22.12 2.55
C TYR A 68 -19.03 22.94 3.73
N TRP A 69 -17.76 22.82 4.12
CA TRP A 69 -17.18 23.45 5.31
C TRP A 69 -18.07 23.29 6.54
N PRO A 70 -18.34 22.05 7.00
CA PRO A 70 -19.37 21.76 8.00
C PRO A 70 -19.06 22.28 9.42
N TRP A 71 -17.92 22.95 9.59
CA TRP A 71 -17.50 23.69 10.79
C TRP A 71 -17.69 25.20 10.66
N ASP A 72 -18.13 25.72 9.50
CA ASP A 72 -18.46 27.12 9.32
C ASP A 72 -19.65 27.55 10.20
N ARG A 73 -19.70 28.84 10.51
CA ARG A 73 -20.75 29.47 11.32
C ARG A 73 -22.16 29.15 10.81
N TYR A 74 -22.36 29.05 9.50
CA TYR A 74 -23.65 28.66 8.92
C TYR A 74 -24.21 27.35 9.50
N TRP A 75 -23.35 26.34 9.66
CA TRP A 75 -23.77 25.01 10.10
C TRP A 75 -24.00 24.91 11.61
N SER A 76 -23.50 25.87 12.40
CA SER A 76 -23.74 25.92 13.84
C SER A 76 -25.24 26.02 14.19
N VAL A 77 -26.03 26.72 13.36
CA VAL A 77 -27.49 26.86 13.51
C VAL A 77 -28.21 25.52 13.32
N TYR A 78 -27.63 24.63 12.51
CA TYR A 78 -28.25 23.38 12.09
C TYR A 78 -27.58 22.14 12.69
N ASN A 79 -26.65 22.29 13.64
CA ASN A 79 -25.83 21.19 14.17
C ASN A 79 -26.67 20.07 14.83
N ASN A 80 -27.90 20.38 15.27
CA ASN A 80 -28.82 19.40 15.85
C ASN A 80 -29.57 18.54 14.81
N ASN A 81 -29.54 18.90 13.52
CA ASN A 81 -30.24 18.16 12.49
C ASN A 81 -29.58 16.79 12.24
N TYR A 82 -30.41 15.75 12.21
CA TYR A 82 -29.98 14.37 11.98
C TYR A 82 -29.17 14.20 10.69
N SER A 83 -29.55 14.88 9.60
CA SER A 83 -28.86 14.74 8.30
C SER A 83 -27.40 15.20 8.34
N ILE A 84 -27.09 16.30 9.06
CA ILE A 84 -25.71 16.81 9.14
C ILE A 84 -24.87 15.93 10.05
N LYS A 85 -25.46 15.42 11.14
CA LYS A 85 -24.80 14.43 12.02
C LYS A 85 -24.45 13.17 11.24
N LEU A 86 -25.41 12.63 10.48
CA LEU A 86 -25.20 11.46 9.63
C LEU A 86 -24.13 11.71 8.55
N LEU A 87 -24.12 12.90 7.94
CA LEU A 87 -23.10 13.27 6.95
C LEU A 87 -21.69 13.27 7.57
N LYS A 88 -21.53 13.89 8.75
CA LYS A 88 -20.25 13.94 9.47
C LYS A 88 -19.80 12.54 9.91
N GLU A 89 -20.72 11.74 10.40
CA GLU A 89 -20.44 10.38 10.89
C GLU A 89 -20.06 9.43 9.74
N ILE A 90 -20.75 9.47 8.59
CA ILE A 90 -20.43 8.61 7.45
C ILE A 90 -19.12 9.00 6.77
N PHE A 91 -18.91 10.30 6.49
CA PHE A 91 -17.79 10.73 5.65
C PHE A 91 -16.51 11.01 6.43
N PHE A 92 -16.59 11.44 7.70
CA PHE A 92 -15.42 11.71 8.54
C PHE A 92 -15.21 10.68 9.65
N PHE A 93 -16.10 9.69 9.78
CA PHE A 93 -16.04 8.65 10.84
C PHE A 93 -16.11 9.19 12.28
N VAL A 94 -16.51 10.45 12.47
CA VAL A 94 -16.62 11.09 13.79
C VAL A 94 -18.03 10.91 14.37
N PRO A 95 -18.20 10.24 15.52
CA PRO A 95 -19.49 10.14 16.17
C PRO A 95 -19.96 11.52 16.67
N GLN A 96 -21.24 11.84 16.49
CA GLN A 96 -21.83 13.11 16.94
C GLN A 96 -22.80 12.88 18.11
N PRO A 97 -22.58 13.47 19.30
CA PRO A 97 -21.61 14.52 19.60
C PRO A 97 -20.18 13.99 19.71
N ALA A 98 -19.21 14.79 19.26
CA ALA A 98 -17.80 14.46 19.31
C ALA A 98 -17.33 14.30 20.76
N THR A 99 -17.18 13.05 21.22
CA THR A 99 -16.62 12.74 22.52
C THR A 99 -15.10 12.57 22.41
N PRO A 100 -14.32 12.95 23.45
CA PRO A 100 -12.89 12.67 23.49
C PRO A 100 -12.55 11.18 23.33
N THR A 101 -13.46 10.30 23.76
CA THR A 101 -13.35 8.85 23.59
C THR A 101 -13.53 8.42 22.13
N GLY A 102 -14.36 9.12 21.34
CA GLY A 102 -14.51 8.86 19.91
C GLY A 102 -13.21 9.12 19.13
N TYR A 103 -12.57 10.27 19.37
CA TYR A 103 -11.31 10.63 18.71
C TYR A 103 -10.17 9.65 18.99
N ILE A 104 -10.05 9.18 20.24
CA ILE A 104 -8.99 8.22 20.60
C ILE A 104 -9.25 6.85 19.98
N ILE A 105 -10.51 6.39 19.94
CA ILE A 105 -10.85 5.13 19.29
C ILE A 105 -10.54 5.19 17.79
N LEU A 106 -10.98 6.26 17.11
CA LEU A 106 -10.78 6.43 15.68
C LEU A 106 -9.30 6.57 15.32
N SER A 107 -8.56 7.42 16.05
CA SER A 107 -7.12 7.59 15.82
C SER A 107 -6.34 6.30 16.07
N CYS A 108 -6.68 5.51 17.10
CA CYS A 108 -6.08 4.20 17.34
C CYS A 108 -6.38 3.20 16.23
N ILE A 109 -7.60 3.21 15.66
CA ILE A 109 -7.96 2.32 14.54
C ILE A 109 -7.17 2.67 13.28
N ILE A 110 -7.19 3.95 12.86
CA ILE A 110 -6.47 4.41 11.66
C ILE A 110 -4.95 4.18 11.83
N PHE A 111 -4.39 4.59 12.98
CA PHE A 111 -2.99 4.36 13.29
C PHE A 111 -2.64 2.87 13.31
N GLY A 112 -3.48 2.03 13.90
CA GLY A 112 -3.30 0.57 13.94
C GLY A 112 -3.28 -0.05 12.54
N ILE A 113 -4.19 0.35 11.64
CA ILE A 113 -4.21 -0.10 10.24
C ILE A 113 -2.91 0.32 9.53
N ASN A 114 -2.45 1.55 9.75
CA ASN A 114 -1.23 2.10 9.15
C ASN A 114 0.02 1.36 9.64
N VAL A 115 0.09 1.03 10.94
CA VAL A 115 1.15 0.21 11.53
C VAL A 115 1.13 -1.20 10.94
N ILE A 116 -0.04 -1.84 10.83
CA ILE A 116 -0.17 -3.17 10.22
C ILE A 116 0.32 -3.14 8.76
N SER A 117 -0.08 -2.13 7.99
CA SER A 117 0.37 -1.97 6.61
C SER A 117 1.88 -1.79 6.52
N CYS A 118 2.46 -0.92 7.35
CA CYS A 118 3.91 -0.71 7.45
C CYS A 118 4.65 -2.00 7.85
N SER A 119 4.16 -2.74 8.86
CA SER A 119 4.72 -4.01 9.30
C SER A 119 4.65 -5.09 8.21
N LEU A 120 3.57 -5.16 7.43
CA LEU A 120 3.45 -6.09 6.31
C LEU A 120 4.46 -5.79 5.19
N ILE A 121 4.67 -4.51 4.88
CA ILE A 121 5.67 -4.06 3.90
C ILE A 121 7.08 -4.40 4.40
N ALA A 122 7.40 -4.04 5.65
CA ALA A 122 8.69 -4.34 6.25
C ALA A 122 8.95 -5.85 6.32
N PHE A 123 7.94 -6.64 6.67
CA PHE A 123 8.00 -8.10 6.67
C PHE A 123 8.24 -8.66 5.27
N GLN A 124 7.52 -8.21 4.25
CA GLN A 124 7.75 -8.65 2.86
C GLN A 124 9.15 -8.31 2.37
N VAL A 125 9.65 -7.10 2.68
CA VAL A 125 11.01 -6.68 2.30
C VAL A 125 12.06 -7.52 3.03
N ALA A 126 11.93 -7.71 4.34
CA ALA A 126 12.84 -8.56 5.12
C ALA A 126 12.80 -10.02 4.64
N TYR A 127 11.59 -10.55 4.38
CA TYR A 127 11.39 -11.89 3.85
C TYR A 127 12.02 -12.04 2.45
N TYR A 128 11.92 -11.02 1.61
CA TYR A 128 12.59 -10.99 0.31
C TYR A 128 14.12 -10.94 0.45
N HIS A 129 14.66 -10.21 1.42
CA HIS A 129 16.10 -10.24 1.67
C HIS A 129 16.61 -11.61 2.12
N LEU A 130 15.81 -12.35 2.89
CA LEU A 130 16.15 -13.69 3.38
C LEU A 130 15.95 -14.79 2.34
N THR A 131 14.80 -14.79 1.67
CA THR A 131 14.36 -15.91 0.81
C THR A 131 14.40 -15.61 -0.68
N ARG A 132 14.61 -14.33 -1.06
CA ARG A 132 14.58 -13.83 -2.44
C ARG A 132 13.28 -14.09 -3.19
N LYS A 133 12.19 -14.41 -2.46
CA LYS A 133 10.85 -14.62 -2.98
C LYS A 133 9.87 -13.76 -2.20
N PHE A 134 8.85 -13.25 -2.88
CA PHE A 134 7.72 -12.60 -2.23
C PHE A 134 6.60 -13.62 -1.98
N ILE A 135 5.84 -13.44 -0.90
CA ILE A 135 4.69 -14.29 -0.62
C ILE A 135 3.50 -13.69 -1.38
N ASN A 136 3.11 -14.31 -2.49
CA ASN A 136 2.08 -13.79 -3.40
C ASN A 136 0.77 -13.43 -2.68
N PHE A 137 0.35 -14.21 -1.68
CA PHE A 137 -0.86 -13.95 -0.91
C PHE A 137 -0.81 -12.60 -0.16
N LEU A 138 0.36 -12.22 0.38
CA LEU A 138 0.54 -10.98 1.14
C LEU A 138 0.63 -9.73 0.24
N ASN A 139 0.80 -9.89 -1.07
CA ASN A 139 0.75 -8.77 -2.01
C ASN A 139 -0.68 -8.22 -2.19
N TYR A 140 -1.72 -9.06 -2.04
CA TYR A 140 -3.11 -8.64 -2.14
C TYR A 140 -3.54 -7.64 -1.06
N PRO A 141 -3.33 -7.87 0.26
CA PRO A 141 -3.68 -6.91 1.28
C PRO A 141 -2.85 -5.61 1.18
N ILE A 142 -1.58 -5.68 0.77
CA ILE A 142 -0.76 -4.48 0.53
C ILE A 142 -1.37 -3.64 -0.61
N ARG A 143 -1.74 -4.29 -1.71
CA ARG A 143 -2.41 -3.61 -2.84
C ARG A 143 -3.75 -3.03 -2.42
N ALA A 144 -4.56 -3.79 -1.68
CA ALA A 144 -5.88 -3.35 -1.20
C ALA A 144 -5.76 -2.13 -0.30
N TYR A 145 -4.81 -2.14 0.62
CA TYR A 145 -4.55 -0.98 1.47
C TYR A 145 -4.26 0.28 0.65
N PHE A 146 -3.35 0.21 -0.33
CA PHE A 146 -2.95 1.40 -1.11
C PHE A 146 -4.00 1.88 -2.11
N ASP A 147 -4.70 0.98 -2.78
CA ASP A 147 -5.69 1.37 -3.80
C ASP A 147 -7.04 1.77 -3.18
N THR A 148 -7.37 1.29 -1.98
CA THR A 148 -8.69 1.50 -1.38
C THR A 148 -8.66 2.18 -0.02
N ILE A 149 -8.07 1.55 1.00
CA ILE A 149 -8.15 2.02 2.39
C ILE A 149 -7.49 3.39 2.52
N LEU A 150 -6.27 3.54 1.98
CA LEU A 150 -5.50 4.77 2.01
C LEU A 150 -6.27 5.96 1.44
N VAL A 151 -6.96 5.75 0.32
CA VAL A 151 -7.76 6.77 -0.35
C VAL A 151 -8.97 7.16 0.51
N GLY A 152 -9.56 6.22 1.23
CA GLY A 152 -10.74 6.43 2.06
C GLY A 152 -10.48 6.98 3.47
N THR A 153 -9.32 6.73 4.07
CA THR A 153 -8.98 7.19 5.42
C THR A 153 -8.32 8.57 5.44
N MET A 154 -7.79 9.00 4.31
CA MET A 154 -6.99 10.23 4.22
C MET A 154 -7.75 11.51 4.60
N VAL A 155 -8.94 11.72 4.04
CA VAL A 155 -9.74 12.92 4.33
C VAL A 155 -10.22 12.93 5.79
N PRO A 156 -10.78 11.84 6.35
CA PRO A 156 -11.06 11.74 7.79
C PRO A 156 -9.86 12.07 8.67
N CYS A 157 -8.70 11.45 8.41
CA CYS A 157 -7.50 11.67 9.21
C CYS A 157 -7.05 13.14 9.21
N LEU A 158 -7.16 13.81 8.05
CA LEU A 158 -6.82 15.22 7.89
C LEU A 158 -7.79 16.14 8.64
N VAL A 159 -9.08 15.86 8.55
CA VAL A 159 -10.14 16.60 9.23
C VAL A 159 -10.04 16.45 10.76
N ASP A 160 -9.88 15.22 11.24
CA ASP A 160 -9.83 14.93 12.68
C ASP A 160 -8.58 15.50 13.34
N PHE A 161 -7.45 15.50 12.62
CA PHE A 161 -6.25 16.20 13.06
C PHE A 161 -6.53 17.70 13.24
N GLY A 162 -7.19 18.33 12.28
CA GLY A 162 -7.57 19.74 12.33
C GLY A 162 -8.56 20.06 13.46
N GLU A 163 -9.57 19.21 13.68
CA GLU A 163 -10.54 19.39 14.76
C GLU A 163 -9.93 19.18 16.14
N CYS A 164 -9.08 18.15 16.32
CA CYS A 164 -8.33 17.94 17.57
C CYS A 164 -7.42 19.14 17.87
N PHE A 165 -6.73 19.67 16.86
CA PHE A 165 -5.92 20.89 17.00
C PHE A 165 -6.75 22.08 17.47
N LEU A 166 -7.91 22.31 16.84
CA LEU A 166 -8.83 23.38 17.22
C LEU A 166 -9.32 23.24 18.67
N LEU A 167 -9.67 22.03 19.11
CA LEU A 167 -10.12 21.77 20.48
C LEU A 167 -9.03 22.06 21.51
N ILE A 168 -7.78 21.66 21.22
CA ILE A 168 -6.62 21.92 22.09
C ILE A 168 -6.35 23.41 22.18
N ALA A 169 -6.35 24.11 21.04
CA ALA A 169 -6.11 25.54 20.98
C ALA A 169 -7.21 26.37 21.67
N LYS A 170 -8.46 25.90 21.69
CA LYS A 170 -9.56 26.47 22.49
C LYS A 170 -9.47 26.17 24.00
N GLY A 171 -8.43 25.48 24.45
CA GLY A 171 -8.15 25.26 25.88
C GLY A 171 -8.59 23.89 26.41
N SER A 172 -8.97 22.93 25.56
CA SER A 172 -9.22 21.56 26.01
C SER A 172 -7.92 20.91 26.48
N LYS A 173 -7.84 20.61 27.79
CA LYS A 173 -6.70 19.92 28.41
C LYS A 173 -6.89 18.40 28.48
N ASN A 174 -7.87 17.84 27.79
CA ASN A 174 -8.13 16.41 27.85
C ASN A 174 -7.00 15.62 27.16
N ALA A 175 -6.29 14.79 27.94
CA ALA A 175 -5.20 13.96 27.45
C ALA A 175 -5.59 13.08 26.25
N MET A 176 -6.83 12.60 26.19
CA MET A 176 -7.31 11.77 25.08
C MET A 176 -7.26 12.52 23.74
N VAL A 177 -7.64 13.80 23.72
CA VAL A 177 -7.63 14.63 22.50
C VAL A 177 -6.19 14.92 22.06
N ILE A 178 -5.30 15.20 23.01
CA ILE A 178 -3.87 15.43 22.74
C ILE A 178 -3.23 14.18 22.13
N VAL A 179 -3.45 13.00 22.73
CA VAL A 179 -2.93 11.74 22.19
C VAL A 179 -3.52 11.46 20.81
N SER A 180 -4.82 11.69 20.60
CA SER A 180 -5.47 11.52 19.29
C SER A 180 -4.84 12.39 18.21
N MET A 181 -4.57 13.68 18.51
CA MET A 181 -3.89 14.60 17.60
C MET A 181 -2.51 14.07 17.18
N VAL A 182 -1.72 13.55 18.13
CA VAL A 182 -0.39 13.00 17.85
C VAL A 182 -0.50 11.76 16.95
N LEU A 183 -1.46 10.87 17.22
CA LEU A 183 -1.67 9.67 16.40
C LEU A 183 -2.14 10.00 14.97
N PHE A 184 -3.05 10.97 14.82
CA PHE A 184 -3.46 11.45 13.50
C PHE A 184 -2.31 12.12 12.74
N PHE A 185 -1.44 12.88 13.43
CA PHE A 185 -0.27 13.49 12.79
C PHE A 185 0.67 12.46 12.16
N PHE A 186 1.02 11.41 12.90
CA PHE A 186 1.86 10.33 12.36
C PHE A 186 1.16 9.55 11.24
N SER A 187 -0.15 9.31 11.40
CA SER A 187 -0.96 8.65 10.37
C SER A 187 -0.99 9.47 9.08
N LEU A 188 -1.22 10.78 9.16
CA LEU A 188 -1.24 11.69 8.02
C LEU A 188 0.09 11.70 7.26
N ILE A 189 1.22 11.76 7.97
CA ILE A 189 2.55 11.72 7.34
C ILE A 189 2.76 10.39 6.61
N PHE A 190 2.39 9.27 7.24
CA PHE A 190 2.51 7.96 6.64
C PHE A 190 1.61 7.81 5.41
N GLU A 191 0.35 8.24 5.49
CA GLU A 191 -0.61 8.15 4.39
C GLU A 191 -0.18 9.04 3.21
N LEU A 192 0.22 10.29 3.46
CA LEU A 192 0.73 11.23 2.47
C LEU A 192 1.97 10.67 1.73
N SER A 193 2.97 10.23 2.49
CA SER A 193 4.22 9.71 1.92
C SER A 193 3.98 8.42 1.13
N SER A 194 3.13 7.53 1.65
CA SER A 194 2.71 6.30 0.97
C SER A 194 1.96 6.59 -0.31
N PHE A 195 1.00 7.51 -0.30
CA PHE A 195 0.20 7.85 -1.47
C PHE A 195 1.08 8.42 -2.59
N ILE A 196 1.93 9.41 -2.29
CA ILE A 196 2.83 10.03 -3.27
C ILE A 196 3.75 8.97 -3.88
N LEU A 197 4.34 8.11 -3.05
CA LEU A 197 5.26 7.07 -3.50
C LEU A 197 4.55 6.04 -4.39
N VAL A 198 3.41 5.50 -3.95
CA VAL A 198 2.68 4.47 -4.69
C VAL A 198 2.11 5.01 -5.99
N GLN A 199 1.52 6.21 -6.00
CA GLN A 199 1.01 6.81 -7.23
C GLN A 199 2.15 7.12 -8.21
N SER A 200 3.30 7.59 -7.71
CA SER A 200 4.45 7.84 -8.57
C SER A 200 5.01 6.56 -9.21
N PHE A 201 5.02 5.45 -8.48
CA PHE A 201 5.43 4.15 -9.01
C PHE A 201 4.37 3.54 -9.93
N ALA A 202 3.09 3.64 -9.59
CA ALA A 202 2.00 3.15 -10.43
C ALA A 202 1.99 3.87 -11.79
N ALA A 203 2.15 5.20 -11.79
CA ALA A 203 2.16 6.00 -13.01
C ALA A 203 3.30 5.66 -13.98
N LYS A 204 4.46 5.24 -13.44
CA LYS A 204 5.64 4.85 -14.22
C LYS A 204 5.84 3.33 -14.33
N SER A 205 4.87 2.52 -13.90
CA SER A 205 5.02 1.07 -14.01
C SER A 205 4.82 0.58 -15.43
N ILE A 206 5.55 -0.49 -15.79
CA ILE A 206 5.43 -1.20 -17.08
C ILE A 206 4.37 -2.32 -17.00
N CYS A 207 3.76 -2.52 -15.85
CA CYS A 207 2.61 -3.41 -15.70
C CYS A 207 1.38 -2.52 -15.52
N ILE A 208 0.57 -2.41 -16.57
CA ILE A 208 -0.63 -1.58 -16.55
C ILE A 208 -1.70 -2.32 -15.75
N ASN A 209 -2.08 -1.75 -14.61
CA ASN A 209 -3.19 -2.27 -13.84
C ASN A 209 -4.48 -1.56 -14.23
N PRO A 210 -5.57 -2.30 -14.55
CA PRO A 210 -6.87 -1.70 -14.79
C PRO A 210 -7.38 -1.15 -13.45
N SER A 211 -7.12 0.12 -13.19
CA SER A 211 -7.64 0.85 -12.05
C SER A 211 -8.28 2.14 -12.55
N PRO A 212 -9.38 2.62 -11.95
CA PRO A 212 -9.96 3.92 -12.29
C PRO A 212 -8.94 5.06 -12.15
N MET A 213 -7.95 4.90 -11.26
CA MET A 213 -6.85 5.85 -11.00
C MET A 213 -5.66 5.67 -11.95
N LEU A 214 -5.77 4.83 -12.99
CA LEU A 214 -4.68 4.63 -13.95
C LEU A 214 -4.38 5.96 -14.65
N ASN A 215 -3.19 6.49 -14.39
CA ASN A 215 -2.63 7.66 -15.02
C ASN A 215 -1.18 7.37 -15.45
N PHE A 216 -0.67 8.15 -16.40
CA PHE A 216 0.75 8.14 -16.78
C PHE A 216 1.55 9.27 -16.12
N ASP A 217 0.82 10.15 -15.42
CA ASP A 217 1.33 11.34 -14.76
C ASP A 217 0.63 11.48 -13.39
N PRO A 218 1.36 11.32 -12.27
CA PRO A 218 0.78 11.35 -10.93
C PRO A 218 0.54 12.78 -10.41
N THR A 219 1.01 13.81 -11.14
CA THR A 219 1.07 15.20 -10.67
C THR A 219 -0.27 15.72 -10.19
N ILE A 220 -1.35 15.56 -10.98
CA ILE A 220 -2.70 15.96 -10.58
C ILE A 220 -3.10 15.35 -9.24
N MET A 221 -2.94 14.04 -9.05
CA MET A 221 -3.37 13.35 -7.83
C MET A 221 -2.56 13.81 -6.61
N THR A 222 -1.26 14.00 -6.79
CA THR A 222 -0.40 14.52 -5.72
C THR A 222 -0.70 15.98 -5.39
N SER A 223 -0.99 16.80 -6.41
CA SER A 223 -1.28 18.23 -6.25
C SER A 223 -2.63 18.44 -5.57
N THR A 224 -3.67 17.70 -5.97
CA THR A 224 -4.99 17.74 -5.33
C THR A 224 -4.94 17.39 -3.85
N LEU A 225 -4.11 16.42 -3.51
CA LEU A 225 -3.97 15.96 -2.14
C LEU A 225 -3.22 16.98 -1.29
N ILE A 226 -2.14 17.56 -1.81
CA ILE A 226 -1.43 18.67 -1.15
C ILE A 226 -2.38 19.87 -1.00
N ALA A 227 -3.17 20.19 -2.03
CA ALA A 227 -4.17 21.25 -1.99
C ALA A 227 -5.21 21.05 -0.90
N MET A 228 -5.73 19.82 -0.73
CA MET A 228 -6.64 19.48 0.37
C MET A 228 -5.97 19.65 1.74
N ILE A 229 -4.73 19.18 1.91
CA ILE A 229 -3.99 19.35 3.17
C ILE A 229 -3.82 20.83 3.50
N VAL A 230 -3.33 21.63 2.54
CA VAL A 230 -3.07 23.06 2.75
C VAL A 230 -4.37 23.81 3.07
N SER A 231 -5.45 23.56 2.33
CA SER A 231 -6.72 24.25 2.52
C SER A 231 -7.41 23.87 3.84
N ILE A 232 -7.54 22.58 4.15
CA ILE A 232 -8.22 22.11 5.37
C ILE A 232 -7.45 22.54 6.63
N LEU A 233 -6.13 22.36 6.66
CA LEU A 233 -5.34 22.77 7.83
C LEU A 233 -5.35 24.30 8.01
N SER A 234 -5.27 25.06 6.91
CA SER A 234 -5.38 26.52 6.97
C SER A 234 -6.74 26.95 7.49
N PHE A 235 -7.82 26.27 7.08
CA PHE A 235 -9.16 26.56 7.56
C PHE A 235 -9.28 26.35 9.09
N PHE A 236 -8.82 25.22 9.62
CA PHE A 236 -8.83 24.98 11.07
C PHE A 236 -7.92 25.92 11.86
N LEU A 237 -6.79 26.34 11.29
CA LEU A 237 -5.93 27.35 11.88
C LEU A 237 -6.60 28.73 11.91
N LEU A 238 -7.30 29.10 10.83
CA LEU A 238 -8.00 30.38 10.72
C LEU A 238 -9.25 30.46 11.60
N LEU A 239 -9.85 29.31 11.98
CA LEU A 239 -10.92 29.23 12.97
C LEU A 239 -10.51 29.67 14.40
N LEU A 240 -9.22 29.90 14.66
CA LEU A 240 -8.73 30.47 15.93
C LEU A 240 -8.86 31.99 15.99
N PHE A 241 -9.04 32.64 14.85
CA PHE A 241 -9.15 34.10 14.73
C PHE A 241 -10.63 34.52 14.66
N GLU A 242 -10.89 35.71 14.13
CA GLU A 242 -12.24 36.24 13.96
C GLU A 242 -13.06 35.42 12.95
N ASP A 243 -14.40 35.47 13.08
CA ASP A 243 -15.35 34.67 12.29
C ASP A 243 -15.17 34.78 10.76
N TRP A 244 -14.65 35.89 10.24
CA TRP A 244 -14.43 36.09 8.81
C TRP A 244 -13.13 35.45 8.31
N ALA A 245 -12.18 35.14 9.19
CA ALA A 245 -10.86 34.62 8.82
C ALA A 245 -10.92 33.29 8.03
N PRO A 246 -11.77 32.30 8.37
CA PRO A 246 -11.90 31.06 7.60
C PRO A 246 -12.29 31.28 6.13
N LEU A 247 -12.94 32.40 5.79
CA LEU A 247 -13.26 32.74 4.39
C LEU A 247 -12.00 32.86 3.52
N PHE A 248 -10.86 33.25 4.09
CA PHE A 248 -9.59 33.29 3.35
C PHE A 248 -9.14 31.89 2.91
N ALA A 249 -9.31 30.86 3.75
CA ALA A 249 -9.01 29.48 3.35
C ALA A 249 -9.93 29.01 2.23
N ILE A 250 -11.22 29.38 2.26
CA ILE A 250 -12.18 29.07 1.19
C ILE A 250 -11.74 29.73 -0.13
N VAL A 251 -11.32 30.99 -0.10
CA VAL A 251 -10.82 31.70 -1.30
C VAL A 251 -9.55 31.04 -1.85
N ILE A 252 -8.62 30.64 -0.98
CA ILE A 252 -7.41 29.90 -1.39
C ILE A 252 -7.80 28.56 -2.03
N HIS A 253 -8.77 27.84 -1.46
CA HIS A 253 -9.26 26.57 -2.00
C HIS A 253 -9.86 26.76 -3.40
N ILE A 254 -10.68 27.80 -3.61
CA ILE A 254 -11.23 28.17 -4.92
C ILE A 254 -10.11 28.41 -5.95
N CYS A 255 -9.10 29.22 -5.59
CA CYS A 255 -7.99 29.52 -6.49
C CYS A 255 -7.21 28.27 -6.90
N ILE A 256 -6.92 27.37 -5.96
CA ILE A 256 -6.20 26.13 -6.24
C ILE A 256 -7.05 25.20 -7.12
N TYR A 257 -8.34 25.04 -6.83
CA TYR A 257 -9.20 24.14 -7.60
C TYR A 257 -9.47 24.65 -9.02
N ILE A 258 -9.53 25.96 -9.24
CA ILE A 258 -9.57 26.55 -10.60
C ILE A 258 -8.29 26.17 -11.38
N TYR A 259 -7.13 26.21 -10.72
CA TYR A 259 -5.87 25.82 -11.34
C TYR A 259 -5.81 24.31 -11.65
N GLU A 260 -6.23 23.46 -10.71
CA GLU A 260 -6.29 22.00 -10.91
C GLU A 260 -7.25 21.62 -12.03
N GLU A 261 -8.40 22.30 -12.12
CA GLU A 261 -9.38 22.08 -13.18
C GLU A 261 -8.82 22.47 -14.56
N TYR A 262 -8.16 23.63 -14.64
CA TYR A 262 -7.46 24.03 -15.86
C TYR A 262 -6.37 23.01 -16.25
N TYR A 263 -5.62 22.48 -15.27
CA TYR A 263 -4.62 21.45 -15.51
C TYR A 263 -5.26 20.14 -16.01
N LEU A 264 -6.34 19.68 -15.38
CA LEU A 264 -7.08 18.47 -15.76
C LEU A 264 -7.55 18.58 -17.21
N GLU A 265 -8.18 19.69 -17.57
CA GLU A 265 -8.67 19.90 -18.93
C GLU A 265 -7.50 19.93 -19.93
N LYS A 266 -6.40 20.61 -19.61
CA LYS A 266 -5.25 20.72 -20.52
C LYS A 266 -4.55 19.37 -20.74
N HIS A 267 -4.39 18.56 -19.70
CA HIS A 267 -3.49 17.39 -19.73
C HIS A 267 -4.18 16.03 -19.84
N LEU A 268 -5.49 15.91 -19.57
CA LEU A 268 -6.24 14.65 -19.52
C LEU A 268 -5.44 13.50 -18.89
N PRO A 269 -5.07 13.63 -17.59
CA PRO A 269 -4.08 12.78 -16.95
C PRO A 269 -4.51 11.31 -16.82
N PHE A 270 -5.81 11.05 -16.65
CA PHE A 270 -6.33 9.68 -16.51
C PHE A 270 -6.50 9.01 -17.87
N VAL A 271 -6.32 7.68 -17.90
CA VAL A 271 -6.50 6.89 -19.13
C VAL A 271 -7.99 6.75 -19.48
N ASP A 272 -8.84 6.57 -18.48
CA ASP A 272 -10.27 6.43 -18.68
C ASP A 272 -10.93 7.82 -18.84
N VAL A 273 -11.71 7.97 -19.91
CA VAL A 273 -12.50 9.18 -20.18
C VAL A 273 -13.53 9.40 -19.07
N PHE A 274 -14.06 8.31 -18.51
CA PHE A 274 -15.02 8.37 -17.42
C PHE A 274 -14.40 8.98 -16.15
N THR A 275 -13.22 8.52 -15.73
CA THR A 275 -12.51 9.09 -14.57
C THR A 275 -12.18 10.57 -14.78
N ASN A 276 -11.64 10.96 -15.94
CA ASN A 276 -11.39 12.38 -16.24
C ASN A 276 -12.67 13.23 -16.10
N SER A 277 -13.80 12.68 -16.53
CA SER A 277 -15.10 13.37 -16.48
C SER A 277 -15.65 13.46 -15.06
N MET A 278 -15.44 12.43 -14.25
CA MET A 278 -15.75 12.48 -12.81
C MET A 278 -14.90 13.50 -12.07
N SER A 279 -13.59 13.54 -12.35
CA SER A 279 -12.70 14.55 -11.75
C SER A 279 -13.12 15.97 -12.12
N PHE A 280 -13.51 16.21 -13.37
CA PHE A 280 -14.05 17.49 -13.83
C PHE A 280 -15.32 17.88 -13.06
N GLY A 281 -16.30 16.97 -12.99
CA GLY A 281 -17.52 17.20 -12.21
C GLY A 281 -17.24 17.40 -10.72
N TRP A 282 -16.25 16.70 -10.17
CA TRP A 282 -15.81 16.81 -8.78
C TRP A 282 -15.22 18.18 -8.46
N PHE A 283 -14.25 18.67 -9.25
CA PHE A 283 -13.65 19.99 -9.04
C PHE A 283 -14.68 21.11 -9.15
N ILE A 284 -15.54 21.09 -10.19
CA ILE A 284 -16.60 22.10 -10.34
C ILE A 284 -17.62 22.00 -9.20
N GLY A 285 -17.97 20.78 -8.77
CA GLY A 285 -18.84 20.55 -7.62
C GLY A 285 -18.28 21.19 -6.33
N CYS A 286 -16.98 20.98 -6.07
CA CYS A 286 -16.27 21.61 -4.95
C CYS A 286 -16.23 23.14 -5.07
N LEU A 287 -15.92 23.69 -6.25
CA LEU A 287 -15.90 25.13 -6.51
C LEU A 287 -17.26 25.79 -6.26
N ILE A 288 -18.34 25.17 -6.75
CA ILE A 288 -19.71 25.63 -6.50
C ILE A 288 -19.99 25.57 -5.00
N GLY A 289 -19.52 24.54 -4.32
CA GLY A 289 -19.71 24.40 -2.89
C GLY A 289 -18.99 25.48 -2.09
N ASP A 290 -17.74 25.78 -2.43
CA ASP A 290 -16.97 26.85 -1.78
C ASP A 290 -17.61 28.23 -1.99
N VAL A 291 -18.02 28.55 -3.22
CA VAL A 291 -18.70 29.81 -3.54
C VAL A 291 -20.02 29.91 -2.78
N LEU A 292 -20.78 28.82 -2.73
CA LEU A 292 -22.05 28.78 -2.01
C LEU A 292 -21.83 28.96 -0.50
N MET A 293 -20.82 28.31 0.07
CA MET A 293 -20.49 28.45 1.49
C MET A 293 -20.02 29.86 1.83
N PHE A 294 -19.25 30.50 0.95
CA PHE A 294 -18.87 31.90 1.08
C PHE A 294 -20.12 32.82 1.15
N ILE A 295 -21.13 32.58 0.31
CA ILE A 295 -22.39 33.33 0.32
C ILE A 295 -23.22 33.03 1.59
N LEU A 296 -23.31 31.75 1.97
CA LEU A 296 -24.10 31.30 3.12
C LEU A 296 -23.54 31.76 4.46
N HIS A 297 -22.24 32.03 4.54
CA HIS A 297 -21.63 32.65 5.70
C HIS A 297 -22.31 33.99 6.06
N PHE A 298 -22.71 34.79 5.06
CA PHE A 298 -23.45 36.03 5.26
C PHE A 298 -24.97 35.82 5.32
N ALA A 299 -25.49 34.78 4.66
CA ALA A 299 -26.93 34.51 4.51
C ALA A 299 -27.39 33.28 5.33
N THR A 300 -27.40 33.39 6.66
CA THR A 300 -27.66 32.25 7.57
C THR A 300 -29.10 31.69 7.56
N LYS A 301 -30.07 32.39 6.96
CA LYS A 301 -31.49 31.98 6.95
C LYS A 301 -31.86 30.95 5.88
N VAL A 302 -30.91 30.57 5.02
CA VAL A 302 -31.16 29.59 3.95
C VAL A 302 -31.34 28.19 4.55
N ASN A 303 -32.25 27.40 3.99
CA ASN A 303 -32.49 26.03 4.44
C ASN A 303 -31.30 25.13 4.09
N TYR A 304 -30.78 24.39 5.08
CA TYR A 304 -29.65 23.47 4.95
C TYR A 304 -29.76 22.43 3.83
N LYS A 305 -30.97 22.06 3.38
CA LYS A 305 -31.18 21.12 2.27
C LYS A 305 -30.74 21.66 0.91
N ILE A 306 -30.85 22.98 0.70
CA ILE A 306 -30.53 23.63 -0.57
C ILE A 306 -29.06 23.43 -0.95
N PRO A 307 -28.07 23.78 -0.10
CA PRO A 307 -26.66 23.58 -0.46
C PRO A 307 -26.31 22.11 -0.69
N MET A 308 -26.84 21.19 0.13
CA MET A 308 -26.58 19.75 -0.03
C MET A 308 -27.06 19.20 -1.38
N ILE A 309 -28.29 19.54 -1.76
CA ILE A 309 -28.84 19.08 -3.04
C ILE A 309 -28.10 19.75 -4.20
N LEU A 310 -27.79 21.05 -4.10
CA LEU A 310 -27.16 21.80 -5.17
C LEU A 310 -25.76 21.27 -5.52
N ILE A 311 -24.92 20.97 -4.53
CA ILE A 311 -23.56 20.45 -4.75
C ILE A 311 -23.58 19.03 -5.33
N PHE A 312 -24.49 18.17 -4.84
CA PHE A 312 -24.60 16.81 -5.39
C PHE A 312 -25.15 16.81 -6.82
N VAL A 313 -26.17 17.62 -7.10
CA VAL A 313 -26.73 17.78 -8.44
C VAL A 313 -25.71 18.41 -9.39
N SER A 314 -24.93 19.40 -8.93
CA SER A 314 -23.89 20.01 -9.76
C SER A 314 -22.80 19.00 -10.10
N PHE A 315 -22.32 18.21 -9.14
CA PHE A 315 -21.36 17.14 -9.38
C PHE A 315 -21.82 16.18 -10.50
N LEU A 316 -23.04 15.66 -10.40
CA LEU A 316 -23.60 14.74 -11.40
C LEU A 316 -23.78 15.40 -12.77
N PHE A 317 -24.29 16.64 -12.78
CA PHE A 317 -24.53 17.40 -14.01
C PHE A 317 -23.23 17.73 -14.74
N PHE A 318 -22.22 18.24 -14.04
CA PHE A 318 -20.92 18.56 -14.63
C PHE A 318 -20.11 17.31 -15.01
N THR A 319 -20.28 16.19 -14.31
CA THR A 319 -19.70 14.91 -14.75
C THR A 319 -20.24 14.49 -16.13
N PHE A 320 -21.55 14.65 -16.36
CA PHE A 320 -22.16 14.36 -17.66
C PHE A 320 -21.65 15.31 -18.76
N ILE A 321 -21.55 16.62 -18.46
CA ILE A 321 -20.98 17.61 -19.40
C ILE A 321 -19.52 17.25 -19.71
N GLY A 322 -18.71 16.97 -18.69
CA GLY A 322 -17.31 16.56 -18.82
C GLY A 322 -17.16 15.34 -19.72
N MET A 323 -18.06 14.36 -19.60
CA MET A 323 -18.05 13.17 -20.46
C MET A 323 -18.24 13.51 -21.93
N VAL A 324 -19.18 14.40 -22.24
CA VAL A 324 -19.43 14.86 -23.62
C VAL A 324 -18.23 15.64 -24.14
N VAL A 325 -17.71 16.60 -23.37
CA VAL A 325 -16.57 17.45 -23.75
C VAL A 325 -15.31 16.63 -23.97
N ASN A 326 -14.95 15.76 -23.02
CA ASN A 326 -13.77 14.91 -23.09
C ASN A 326 -13.86 13.93 -24.26
N THR A 327 -15.02 13.33 -24.52
CA THR A 327 -15.22 12.44 -25.67
C THR A 327 -15.04 13.19 -26.99
N ILE A 328 -15.60 14.40 -27.13
CA ILE A 328 -15.43 15.23 -28.34
C ILE A 328 -13.94 15.60 -28.52
N LYS A 329 -13.27 16.00 -27.45
CA LYS A 329 -11.85 16.38 -27.47
C LYS A 329 -10.95 15.21 -27.88
N VAL A 330 -11.15 14.03 -27.29
CA VAL A 330 -10.41 12.81 -27.67
C VAL A 330 -10.68 12.46 -29.13
N LYS A 331 -11.95 12.47 -29.59
CA LYS A 331 -12.29 12.20 -31.00
C LYS A 331 -11.64 13.20 -31.96
N LYS A 332 -11.59 14.48 -31.61
CA LYS A 332 -10.93 15.52 -32.43
C LYS A 332 -9.43 15.25 -32.55
N ILE A 333 -8.75 14.92 -31.45
CA ILE A 333 -7.31 14.62 -31.45
C ILE A 333 -7.03 13.34 -32.23
N VAL A 334 -7.83 12.28 -32.03
CA VAL A 334 -7.72 11.04 -32.82
C VAL A 334 -7.92 11.30 -34.32
N GLY A 335 -8.91 12.13 -34.69
CA GLY A 335 -9.12 12.52 -36.09
C GLY A 335 -7.91 13.18 -36.73
N LEU A 336 -7.16 14.00 -35.98
CA LEU A 336 -5.92 14.62 -36.46
C LEU A 336 -4.75 13.63 -36.56
N LEU A 337 -4.72 12.60 -35.70
CA LEU A 337 -3.62 11.62 -35.60
C LEU A 337 -3.82 10.38 -36.49
N MET A 338 -5.02 10.16 -37.02
CA MET A 338 -5.31 9.04 -37.93
C MET A 338 -4.78 9.25 -39.36
N ARG A 339 -4.14 10.39 -39.65
CA ARG A 339 -3.53 10.67 -40.95
C ARG A 339 -2.29 9.77 -41.15
N VAL A 340 -2.33 8.92 -42.17
CA VAL A 340 -1.19 8.10 -42.58
C VAL A 340 -0.28 8.94 -43.48
N ASN A 341 0.94 9.21 -43.02
CA ASN A 341 1.94 9.94 -43.78
C ASN A 341 2.80 8.96 -44.58
N LYS A 342 3.18 9.32 -45.81
CA LYS A 342 3.92 8.41 -46.72
C LYS A 342 5.41 8.35 -46.41
N THR A 343 5.98 9.44 -45.89
CA THR A 343 7.39 9.52 -45.50
C THR A 343 7.52 10.02 -44.05
N PRO A 344 8.62 9.67 -43.34
CA PRO A 344 8.88 10.18 -42.00
C PRO A 344 9.12 11.71 -41.98
N GLU A 345 9.60 12.28 -43.08
CA GLU A 345 9.83 13.73 -43.24
C GLU A 345 8.49 14.48 -43.33
N ASP A 346 7.54 13.99 -44.14
CA ASP A 346 6.17 14.52 -44.20
C ASP A 346 5.49 14.47 -42.83
N ALA A 347 5.75 13.41 -42.05
CA ALA A 347 5.20 13.26 -40.71
C ALA A 347 5.75 14.31 -39.74
N ASN A 348 7.05 14.57 -39.79
CA ASN A 348 7.69 15.58 -38.95
C ASN A 348 7.20 17.00 -39.28
N GLU A 349 7.00 17.32 -40.56
CA GLU A 349 6.42 18.60 -40.97
C GLU A 349 4.98 18.75 -40.45
N TYR A 350 4.15 17.72 -40.58
CA TYR A 350 2.79 17.72 -40.03
C TYR A 350 2.75 17.87 -38.50
N TYR A 351 3.69 17.25 -37.78
CA TYR A 351 3.79 17.41 -36.32
C TYR A 351 4.19 18.84 -35.92
N ARG A 352 5.00 19.52 -36.74
CA ARG A 352 5.30 20.96 -36.57
C ARG A 352 4.10 21.84 -36.90
N GLU A 353 3.31 21.51 -37.92
CA GLU A 353 2.04 22.21 -38.20
C GLU A 353 1.06 22.12 -37.01
N LEU A 354 1.07 20.98 -36.31
CA LEU A 354 0.29 20.80 -35.08
C LEU A 354 0.89 21.50 -33.86
N ASN A 355 2.04 22.18 -34.00
CA ASN A 355 2.80 22.83 -32.92
C ASN A 355 3.15 21.85 -31.78
N LEU A 356 3.53 20.61 -32.12
CA LEU A 356 3.95 19.60 -31.13
C LEU A 356 5.42 19.76 -30.72
N ASP A 357 6.19 20.56 -31.45
CA ASP A 357 7.58 20.93 -31.14
C ASP A 357 7.66 22.05 -30.08
N GLN A 358 6.64 22.91 -29.98
CA GLN A 358 6.66 24.07 -29.09
C GLN A 358 6.09 23.79 -27.68
N ASP A 359 5.03 22.99 -27.57
CA ASP A 359 4.38 22.68 -26.29
C ASP A 359 4.56 21.21 -25.89
N MET A 360 5.46 20.98 -24.93
CA MET A 360 5.73 19.68 -24.33
C MET A 360 4.46 19.01 -23.78
N SER A 361 3.58 19.78 -23.15
CA SER A 361 2.37 19.25 -22.52
C SER A 361 1.43 18.69 -23.58
N LYS A 362 1.31 19.42 -24.68
CA LYS A 362 0.50 19.04 -25.84
C LYS A 362 1.10 17.82 -26.55
N ALA A 363 2.42 17.77 -26.74
CA ALA A 363 3.11 16.63 -27.31
C ALA A 363 2.85 15.34 -26.52
N LEU A 364 2.98 15.42 -25.18
CA LEU A 364 2.75 14.29 -24.30
C LEU A 364 1.27 13.83 -24.31
N LEU A 365 0.32 14.76 -24.33
CA LEU A 365 -1.10 14.46 -24.46
C LEU A 365 -1.39 13.71 -25.77
N TYR A 366 -0.88 14.21 -26.89
CA TYR A 366 -1.09 13.62 -28.21
C TYR A 366 -0.47 12.22 -28.28
N PHE A 367 0.70 12.03 -27.67
CA PHE A 367 1.36 10.73 -27.58
C PHE A 367 0.55 9.70 -26.78
N LYS A 368 0.03 10.09 -25.60
CA LYS A 368 -0.82 9.22 -24.76
C LYS A 368 -2.11 8.85 -25.48
N ILE A 369 -2.79 9.82 -26.11
CA ILE A 369 -4.03 9.59 -26.87
C ILE A 369 -3.76 8.70 -28.09
N ALA A 370 -2.64 8.90 -28.79
CA ALA A 370 -2.23 8.07 -29.92
C ALA A 370 -2.08 6.58 -29.51
N PHE A 371 -1.45 6.35 -28.36
CA PHE A 371 -1.29 5.01 -27.79
C PHE A 371 -2.63 4.39 -27.35
N GLN A 372 -3.50 5.14 -26.67
CA GLN A 372 -4.78 4.63 -26.19
C GLN A 372 -5.77 4.32 -27.32
N ASN A 373 -5.69 5.06 -28.43
CA ASN A 373 -6.61 4.97 -29.57
C ASN A 373 -5.98 4.34 -30.82
N TYR A 374 -4.87 3.62 -30.67
CA TYR A 374 -4.32 2.76 -31.73
C TYR A 374 -3.98 3.52 -33.03
N CYS A 375 -3.48 4.76 -32.91
CA CYS A 375 -3.27 5.63 -34.08
C CYS A 375 -2.02 5.22 -34.90
N PRO A 376 -2.03 5.40 -36.25
CA PRO A 376 -0.91 5.07 -37.13
C PRO A 376 0.43 5.69 -36.78
N CYS A 377 0.41 6.98 -36.45
CA CYS A 377 1.58 7.73 -36.02
C CYS A 377 2.35 7.10 -34.85
N TYR A 378 1.67 6.27 -34.05
CA TYR A 378 2.25 5.60 -32.90
C TYR A 378 2.89 4.24 -33.25
N TYR A 379 2.18 3.35 -33.96
CA TYR A 379 2.76 2.03 -34.29
C TYR A 379 3.90 2.13 -35.33
N ASP A 380 3.91 3.17 -36.15
CA ASP A 380 5.06 3.48 -37.04
C ASP A 380 6.25 4.09 -36.27
N MET A 381 6.09 4.35 -34.97
CA MET A 381 7.08 4.95 -34.06
C MET A 381 7.59 6.34 -34.49
N THR A 382 6.98 6.97 -35.51
CA THR A 382 7.37 8.30 -36.01
C THR A 382 7.14 9.37 -34.96
N LEU A 383 5.99 9.35 -34.28
CA LEU A 383 5.67 10.31 -33.22
C LEU A 383 6.60 10.15 -32.00
N ALA A 384 6.94 8.91 -31.63
CA ALA A 384 7.85 8.63 -30.52
C ALA A 384 9.26 9.18 -30.79
N ASN A 385 9.75 9.00 -32.03
CA ASN A 385 11.05 9.53 -32.46
C ASN A 385 11.05 11.05 -32.50
N PHE A 386 10.02 11.66 -33.10
CA PHE A 386 9.87 13.12 -33.17
C PHE A 386 9.87 13.78 -31.79
N ILE A 387 9.09 13.24 -30.85
CA ILE A 387 9.00 13.80 -29.49
C ILE A 387 10.35 13.70 -28.77
N ALA A 388 11.03 12.57 -28.90
CA ALA A 388 12.30 12.36 -28.21
C ALA A 388 13.49 13.09 -28.85
N GLU A 389 13.36 13.55 -30.10
CA GLU A 389 14.37 14.37 -30.78
C GLU A 389 14.20 15.88 -30.48
N ASN A 390 12.97 16.34 -30.24
CA ASN A 390 12.70 17.75 -29.96
C ASN A 390 12.72 18.10 -28.46
N PHE A 391 12.52 17.12 -27.57
CA PHE A 391 12.46 17.38 -26.13
C PHE A 391 13.49 16.58 -25.33
N ASP A 392 14.33 17.30 -24.60
CA ASP A 392 15.33 16.77 -23.68
C ASP A 392 14.85 16.77 -22.21
N GLU A 393 13.56 16.60 -21.95
CA GLU A 393 13.03 16.48 -20.58
C GLU A 393 12.92 15.04 -20.07
N GLU A 394 13.22 14.82 -18.78
CA GLU A 394 13.25 13.48 -18.18
C GLU A 394 11.87 12.82 -18.24
N ILE A 395 10.82 13.59 -17.94
CA ILE A 395 9.44 13.11 -17.88
C ILE A 395 8.97 12.59 -19.24
N ILE A 396 9.34 13.29 -20.33
CA ILE A 396 9.01 12.87 -21.71
C ILE A 396 9.73 11.58 -22.04
N ILE A 397 11.06 11.55 -21.91
CA ILE A 397 11.85 10.38 -22.30
C ILE A 397 11.43 9.17 -21.48
N ALA A 398 11.17 9.33 -20.18
CA ALA A 398 10.68 8.25 -19.32
C ALA A 398 9.31 7.74 -19.78
N THR A 399 8.37 8.62 -20.15
CA THR A 399 7.04 8.21 -20.60
C THR A 399 7.07 7.54 -21.99
N VAL A 400 7.87 8.07 -22.91
CA VAL A 400 8.13 7.46 -24.23
C VAL A 400 8.74 6.08 -24.06
N LEU A 401 9.74 5.95 -23.17
CA LEU A 401 10.42 4.70 -22.87
C LEU A 401 9.48 3.67 -22.20
N GLN A 402 8.64 4.09 -21.25
CA GLN A 402 7.62 3.24 -20.62
C GLN A 402 6.68 2.65 -21.67
N ILE A 403 6.13 3.51 -22.53
CA ILE A 403 5.14 3.13 -23.54
C ILE A 403 5.75 2.21 -24.61
N ILE A 404 6.97 2.49 -25.09
CA ILE A 404 7.67 1.61 -26.04
C ILE A 404 7.98 0.25 -25.42
N THR A 405 8.25 0.20 -24.11
CA THR A 405 8.60 -1.05 -23.46
C THR A 405 7.45 -2.06 -23.47
N PHE A 406 6.19 -1.66 -23.69
CA PHE A 406 5.11 -2.62 -23.89
C PHE A 406 5.27 -3.48 -25.15
N PHE A 407 6.07 -3.04 -26.13
CA PHE A 407 6.29 -3.73 -27.40
C PHE A 407 7.58 -4.56 -27.35
N PRO A 408 7.50 -5.90 -27.27
CA PRO A 408 8.69 -6.74 -27.09
C PRO A 408 9.64 -6.75 -28.29
N MET A 409 9.15 -6.44 -29.50
CA MET A 409 9.98 -6.43 -30.71
C MET A 409 10.81 -5.15 -30.89
N GLU A 410 10.45 -4.05 -30.22
CA GLU A 410 11.12 -2.75 -30.36
C GLU A 410 12.33 -2.57 -29.43
N THR A 411 13.10 -3.63 -29.23
CA THR A 411 14.25 -3.66 -28.30
C THR A 411 15.37 -2.65 -28.66
N ARG A 412 15.56 -2.37 -29.95
CA ARG A 412 16.57 -1.41 -30.43
C ARG A 412 16.18 0.01 -30.03
N LEU A 413 14.92 0.37 -30.24
CA LEU A 413 14.39 1.69 -29.90
C LEU A 413 14.34 1.89 -28.38
N GLN A 414 13.87 0.87 -27.65
CA GLN A 414 13.92 0.83 -26.19
C GLN A 414 15.34 1.06 -25.66
N SER A 415 16.35 0.38 -26.23
CA SER A 415 17.74 0.54 -25.81
C SER A 415 18.30 1.94 -26.12
N ARG A 416 17.87 2.56 -27.24
CA ARG A 416 18.24 3.94 -27.58
C ARG A 416 17.73 4.93 -26.52
N PHE A 417 16.44 4.85 -26.17
CA PHE A 417 15.84 5.75 -25.18
C PHE A 417 16.32 5.48 -23.75
N GLN A 418 16.57 4.21 -23.40
CA GLN A 418 17.21 3.85 -22.14
C GLN A 418 18.58 4.54 -22.00
N LEU A 419 19.41 4.52 -23.05
CA LEU A 419 20.71 5.20 -23.04
C LEU A 419 20.58 6.72 -22.92
N LEU A 420 19.58 7.33 -23.58
CA LEU A 420 19.31 8.77 -23.45
C LEU A 420 18.89 9.14 -22.02
N LEU A 421 18.09 8.30 -21.36
CA LEU A 421 17.70 8.50 -19.97
C LEU A 421 18.88 8.33 -19.01
N MET A 422 19.69 7.27 -19.19
CA MET A 422 20.86 6.99 -18.35
C MET A 422 22.00 8.00 -18.50
N LYS A 423 22.07 8.76 -19.60
CA LYS A 423 23.03 9.87 -19.73
C LYS A 423 22.80 11.00 -18.72
N ARG A 424 21.63 11.06 -18.06
CA ARG A 424 21.31 12.10 -17.08
C ARG A 424 22.00 11.84 -15.75
N ARG A 425 22.53 12.90 -15.14
CA ARG A 425 23.28 12.83 -13.87
C ARG A 425 22.39 12.55 -12.65
N LYS A 426 21.16 13.07 -12.65
CA LYS A 426 20.17 12.88 -11.58
C LYS A 426 18.89 12.39 -12.23
N LEU A 427 18.41 11.24 -11.76
CA LEU A 427 17.14 10.65 -12.18
C LEU A 427 16.19 10.71 -10.99
N SER A 428 14.95 11.08 -11.27
CA SER A 428 13.87 11.00 -10.29
C SER A 428 13.66 9.55 -9.83
N VAL A 429 13.22 9.37 -8.58
CA VAL A 429 12.96 8.04 -8.01
C VAL A 429 11.97 7.21 -8.86
N PRO A 430 10.91 7.79 -9.47
CA PRO A 430 10.04 7.06 -10.40
C PRO A 430 10.73 6.65 -11.70
N ALA A 431 11.64 7.48 -12.25
CA ALA A 431 12.42 7.11 -13.43
C ALA A 431 13.43 5.99 -13.12
N GLN A 432 14.02 5.99 -11.91
CA GLN A 432 14.86 4.90 -11.45
C GLN A 432 14.07 3.60 -11.29
N PHE A 433 12.87 3.67 -10.73
CA PHE A 433 11.95 2.52 -10.65
C PHE A 433 11.58 1.98 -12.03
N LEU A 434 11.29 2.87 -12.99
CA LEU A 434 11.05 2.48 -14.39
C LEU A 434 12.26 1.75 -14.98
N LEU A 435 13.47 2.30 -14.83
CA LEU A 435 14.70 1.66 -15.33
C LEU A 435 14.93 0.27 -14.70
N PHE A 436 14.65 0.13 -13.40
CA PHE A 436 14.70 -1.16 -12.72
C PHE A 436 13.75 -2.18 -13.35
N GLN A 437 12.49 -1.79 -13.62
CA GLN A 437 11.52 -2.67 -14.27
C GLN A 437 11.91 -2.99 -15.73
N ILE A 438 12.45 -2.01 -16.46
CA ILE A 438 12.92 -2.18 -17.86
C ILE A 438 14.03 -3.21 -17.92
N GLU A 439 14.99 -3.15 -17.00
CA GLU A 439 16.11 -4.09 -16.95
C GLU A 439 15.64 -5.51 -16.68
N ALA A 440 14.70 -5.69 -15.74
CA ALA A 440 14.07 -6.98 -15.47
C ALA A 440 13.32 -7.54 -16.69
N ILE A 441 12.56 -6.72 -17.41
CA ILE A 441 11.87 -7.17 -18.63
C ILE A 441 12.88 -7.48 -19.75
N LYS A 442 13.92 -6.66 -19.89
CA LYS A 442 14.97 -6.87 -20.88
C LYS A 442 15.70 -8.19 -20.64
N SER A 443 15.98 -8.56 -19.38
CA SER A 443 16.56 -9.87 -19.06
C SER A 443 15.61 -11.03 -19.39
N LEU A 444 14.30 -10.86 -19.22
CA LEU A 444 13.29 -11.85 -19.60
C LEU A 444 13.14 -12.03 -21.12
N ARG A 445 13.30 -10.94 -21.89
CA ARG A 445 13.16 -10.94 -23.37
C ARG A 445 14.42 -11.44 -24.10
N GLN A 446 15.60 -11.31 -23.49
CA GLN A 446 16.86 -11.68 -24.13
C GLN A 446 17.12 -13.19 -24.03
N PHE A 447 17.23 -13.86 -25.19
CA PHE A 447 17.68 -15.26 -25.28
C PHE A 447 19.20 -15.41 -25.04
N SER A 448 19.97 -14.37 -25.36
CA SER A 448 21.42 -14.37 -25.20
C SER A 448 21.83 -13.88 -23.81
N ALA A 449 22.70 -14.64 -23.15
CA ALA A 449 23.28 -14.25 -21.86
C ALA A 449 24.03 -12.91 -21.96
N SER A 450 23.60 -11.91 -21.19
CA SER A 450 24.35 -10.66 -21.00
C SER A 450 25.72 -10.92 -20.35
N SER A 451 26.65 -9.97 -20.40
CA SER A 451 27.95 -10.11 -19.72
C SER A 451 27.78 -10.33 -18.21
N LEU A 452 26.83 -9.62 -17.59
CA LEU A 452 26.46 -9.76 -16.18
C LEU A 452 25.88 -11.16 -15.90
N ALA A 453 25.00 -11.65 -16.76
CA ALA A 453 24.47 -13.01 -16.67
C ALA A 453 25.58 -14.07 -16.67
N LYS A 454 26.58 -13.90 -17.53
CA LYS A 454 27.73 -14.82 -17.61
C LYS A 454 28.56 -14.79 -16.33
N LEU A 455 28.80 -13.61 -15.75
CA LEU A 455 29.53 -13.48 -14.48
C LEU A 455 28.74 -14.16 -13.35
N LYS A 456 27.44 -13.89 -13.23
CA LYS A 456 26.56 -14.55 -12.25
C LYS A 456 26.53 -16.06 -12.43
N LEU A 457 26.53 -16.56 -13.66
CA LEU A 457 26.61 -18.00 -13.95
C LEU A 457 27.94 -18.60 -13.46
N VAL A 458 29.07 -17.91 -13.65
CA VAL A 458 30.38 -18.36 -13.15
C VAL A 458 30.41 -18.45 -11.62
N ASP A 459 29.83 -17.46 -10.94
CA ASP A 459 29.72 -17.46 -9.48
C ASP A 459 28.86 -18.62 -8.99
N LEU A 460 27.69 -18.81 -9.60
CA LEU A 460 26.78 -19.94 -9.32
C LEU A 460 27.42 -21.30 -9.57
N LYS A 461 28.21 -21.42 -10.64
CA LYS A 461 28.97 -22.63 -10.95
C LYS A 461 30.02 -22.91 -9.89
N THR A 462 30.70 -21.89 -9.41
CA THR A 462 31.68 -22.01 -8.31
C THR A 462 30.99 -22.44 -7.02
N MET A 463 29.85 -21.83 -6.68
CA MET A 463 29.04 -22.22 -5.54
C MET A 463 28.56 -23.67 -5.65
N SER A 464 28.07 -24.08 -6.83
CA SER A 464 27.60 -25.44 -7.09
C SER A 464 28.70 -26.47 -6.95
N ARG A 465 29.90 -26.18 -7.47
CA ARG A 465 31.08 -27.04 -7.31
C ARG A 465 31.52 -27.16 -5.86
N ASN A 466 31.42 -26.08 -5.08
CA ASN A 466 31.71 -26.14 -3.65
C ASN A 466 30.72 -27.04 -2.92
N CYS A 467 29.42 -26.97 -3.24
CA CYS A 467 28.42 -27.88 -2.70
C CYS A 467 28.66 -29.33 -3.14
N GLU A 468 28.95 -29.56 -4.44
CA GLU A 468 29.31 -30.88 -4.99
C GLU A 468 30.51 -31.49 -4.24
N ASN A 469 31.56 -30.70 -4.01
CA ASN A 469 32.74 -31.14 -3.27
C ASN A 469 32.41 -31.48 -1.81
N MET A 470 31.58 -30.67 -1.14
CA MET A 470 31.16 -30.97 0.23
C MET A 470 30.29 -32.23 0.30
N THR A 471 29.39 -32.46 -0.66
CA THR A 471 28.59 -33.69 -0.72
C THR A 471 29.50 -34.90 -0.89
N LYS A 472 30.48 -34.84 -1.81
CA LYS A 472 31.47 -35.93 -2.01
C LYS A 472 32.31 -36.18 -0.76
N SER A 473 32.87 -35.13 -0.16
CA SER A 473 33.64 -35.25 1.08
C SER A 473 32.81 -35.84 2.22
N GLY A 474 31.51 -35.54 2.29
CA GLY A 474 30.62 -36.14 3.29
C GLY A 474 30.39 -37.64 3.09
N LEU A 475 30.34 -38.10 1.84
CA LEU A 475 30.23 -39.53 1.51
C LEU A 475 31.52 -40.31 1.82
N ASP A 476 32.68 -39.67 1.69
CA ASP A 476 33.98 -40.28 1.96
C ASP A 476 34.33 -40.32 3.47
N MET A 477 33.60 -39.58 4.31
CA MET A 477 33.82 -39.55 5.76
C MET A 477 33.30 -40.83 6.44
N LYS A 478 34.18 -41.53 7.16
CA LYS A 478 33.82 -42.74 7.95
C LYS A 478 32.98 -42.43 9.19
N GLU A 479 33.14 -41.25 9.78
CA GLU A 479 32.39 -40.76 10.94
C GLU A 479 31.89 -39.35 10.66
N ALA A 480 30.60 -39.20 10.36
CA ALA A 480 30.04 -37.92 9.98
C ALA A 480 29.47 -37.18 11.21
N LYS A 481 29.96 -35.96 11.46
CA LYS A 481 29.47 -35.09 12.54
C LYS A 481 28.17 -34.40 12.12
N ILE A 482 27.24 -34.23 13.07
CA ILE A 482 25.94 -33.57 12.84
C ILE A 482 26.13 -32.15 12.27
N ASP A 483 27.08 -31.39 12.82
CA ASP A 483 27.40 -30.02 12.39
C ASP A 483 27.82 -29.94 10.90
N TYR A 484 28.51 -30.97 10.39
CA TYR A 484 28.88 -31.01 8.96
C TYR A 484 27.65 -31.13 8.05
N PHE A 485 26.69 -31.99 8.42
CA PHE A 485 25.44 -32.13 7.67
C PHE A 485 24.55 -30.89 7.77
N GLU A 486 24.54 -30.22 8.92
CA GLU A 486 23.82 -28.96 9.07
C GLU A 486 24.42 -27.87 8.17
N GLN A 487 25.75 -27.72 8.17
CA GLN A 487 26.43 -26.77 7.27
C GLN A 487 26.22 -27.11 5.79
N LEU A 488 26.22 -28.41 5.44
CA LEU A 488 25.91 -28.86 4.09
C LEU A 488 24.48 -28.47 3.72
N ALA A 489 23.50 -28.78 4.56
CA ALA A 489 22.08 -28.46 4.33
C ALA A 489 21.84 -26.94 4.21
N GLN A 490 22.48 -26.13 5.05
CA GLN A 490 22.39 -24.67 4.96
C GLN A 490 22.97 -24.15 3.64
N LYS A 491 24.14 -24.65 3.22
CA LYS A 491 24.78 -24.23 1.96
C LYS A 491 24.01 -24.70 0.73
N THR A 492 23.50 -25.93 0.69
CA THR A 492 22.68 -26.45 -0.42
C THR A 492 21.34 -25.71 -0.50
N THR A 493 20.66 -25.48 0.63
CA THR A 493 19.41 -24.70 0.64
C THR A 493 19.65 -23.28 0.11
N ARG A 494 20.73 -22.62 0.54
CA ARG A 494 21.11 -21.30 0.03
C ARG A 494 21.44 -21.33 -1.47
N ALA A 495 22.19 -22.33 -1.93
CA ALA A 495 22.50 -22.50 -3.36
C ALA A 495 21.24 -22.70 -4.20
N ARG A 496 20.30 -23.55 -3.74
CA ARG A 496 19.01 -23.80 -4.40
C ARG A 496 18.22 -22.50 -4.52
N VAL A 497 18.12 -21.71 -3.45
CA VAL A 497 17.44 -20.41 -3.47
C VAL A 497 18.04 -19.48 -4.53
N ILE A 498 19.37 -19.30 -4.55
CA ILE A 498 20.04 -18.41 -5.50
C ILE A 498 19.90 -18.92 -6.94
N TRP A 499 19.94 -20.25 -7.16
CA TRP A 499 19.66 -20.84 -8.47
C TRP A 499 18.24 -20.57 -8.94
N THR A 500 17.24 -20.81 -8.09
CA THR A 500 15.84 -20.55 -8.44
C THR A 500 15.61 -19.07 -8.74
N GLU A 501 16.21 -18.14 -8.00
CA GLU A 501 16.17 -16.70 -8.28
C GLU A 501 16.78 -16.39 -9.66
N SER A 502 17.91 -17.02 -9.98
CA SER A 502 18.63 -16.77 -11.23
C SER A 502 17.87 -17.32 -12.43
N LEU A 503 17.19 -18.46 -12.28
CA LEU A 503 16.30 -19.02 -13.29
C LEU A 503 15.03 -18.17 -13.48
N MET A 504 14.49 -17.58 -12.41
CA MET A 504 13.38 -16.63 -12.52
C MET A 504 13.78 -15.35 -13.26
N GLN A 505 15.01 -14.86 -13.07
CA GLN A 505 15.53 -13.69 -13.77
C GLN A 505 15.86 -13.96 -15.24
N GLN A 506 16.24 -15.19 -15.57
CA GLN A 506 16.70 -15.60 -16.90
C GLN A 506 16.10 -16.96 -17.33
N PRO A 507 14.77 -17.05 -17.50
CA PRO A 507 14.08 -18.30 -17.80
C PRO A 507 14.37 -18.85 -19.20
N ASN A 508 14.98 -18.05 -20.08
CA ASN A 508 15.24 -18.43 -21.47
C ASN A 508 16.69 -18.85 -21.73
N ASN A 509 17.53 -18.88 -20.72
CA ASN A 509 18.95 -19.20 -20.88
C ASN A 509 19.22 -20.68 -20.60
N ALA A 510 19.32 -21.49 -21.67
CA ALA A 510 19.55 -22.94 -21.57
C ALA A 510 20.78 -23.31 -20.73
N ARG A 511 21.83 -22.47 -20.71
CA ARG A 511 23.04 -22.74 -19.91
C ARG A 511 22.80 -22.68 -18.40
N PHE A 512 21.86 -21.86 -17.93
CA PHE A 512 21.48 -21.85 -16.51
C PHE A 512 20.77 -23.15 -16.14
N TYR A 513 19.89 -23.65 -17.00
CA TYR A 513 19.22 -24.94 -16.77
C TYR A 513 20.20 -26.10 -16.82
N GLU A 514 21.19 -26.07 -17.69
CA GLU A 514 22.23 -27.11 -17.76
C GLU A 514 23.04 -27.20 -16.45
N GLU A 515 23.59 -26.08 -15.98
CA GLU A 515 24.38 -26.06 -14.75
C GLU A 515 23.51 -26.28 -13.51
N TYR A 516 22.25 -25.82 -13.50
CA TYR A 516 21.32 -26.11 -12.42
C TYR A 516 20.93 -27.59 -12.37
N THR A 517 20.70 -28.22 -13.53
CA THR A 517 20.47 -29.66 -13.63
C THR A 517 21.65 -30.44 -13.04
N ARG A 518 22.89 -30.02 -13.36
CA ARG A 518 24.09 -30.61 -12.76
C ARG A 518 24.13 -30.41 -11.25
N TYR A 519 23.82 -29.21 -10.76
CA TYR A 519 23.76 -28.92 -9.33
C TYR A 519 22.74 -29.84 -8.61
N LEU A 520 21.51 -29.96 -9.14
CA LEU A 520 20.48 -30.82 -8.57
C LEU A 520 20.89 -32.30 -8.54
N ILE A 521 21.54 -32.78 -9.61
CA ILE A 521 21.96 -34.19 -9.71
C ILE A 521 23.17 -34.50 -8.82
N GLU A 522 24.20 -33.65 -8.83
CA GLU A 522 25.49 -33.95 -8.21
C GLU A 522 25.65 -33.41 -6.78
N ALA A 523 24.97 -32.31 -6.42
CA ALA A 523 25.05 -31.73 -5.08
C ALA A 523 23.87 -32.14 -4.19
N GLU A 524 22.64 -32.00 -4.68
CA GLU A 524 21.40 -32.23 -3.91
C GLU A 524 20.83 -33.65 -4.08
N SER A 525 21.20 -34.36 -5.16
CA SER A 525 20.67 -35.68 -5.54
C SER A 525 19.14 -35.72 -5.75
N ASP A 526 18.54 -34.60 -6.17
CA ASP A 526 17.13 -34.51 -6.59
C ASP A 526 16.99 -34.84 -8.08
N PHE A 527 16.80 -36.13 -8.37
CA PHE A 527 16.77 -36.61 -9.75
C PHE A 527 15.47 -36.25 -10.48
N LYS A 528 14.33 -36.15 -9.78
CA LYS A 528 13.04 -35.80 -10.40
C LYS A 528 13.04 -34.36 -10.87
N GLU A 529 13.39 -33.42 -10.00
CA GLU A 529 13.48 -32.01 -10.41
C GLU A 529 14.61 -31.80 -11.42
N GLY A 530 15.76 -32.47 -11.25
CA GLY A 530 16.87 -32.42 -12.19
C GLY A 530 16.46 -32.82 -13.61
N LEU A 531 15.69 -33.92 -13.77
CA LEU A 531 15.18 -34.34 -15.07
C LEU A 531 14.13 -33.38 -15.63
N ALA A 532 13.30 -32.77 -14.77
CA ALA A 532 12.36 -31.76 -15.20
C ALA A 532 13.04 -30.50 -15.74
N MET A 533 14.11 -30.05 -15.08
CA MET A 533 14.93 -28.94 -15.55
C MET A 533 15.71 -29.31 -16.83
N LYS A 534 16.13 -30.57 -16.97
CA LYS A 534 16.74 -31.07 -18.22
C LYS A 534 15.76 -31.03 -19.39
N ASN A 535 14.51 -31.46 -19.18
CA ASN A 535 13.49 -31.38 -20.23
C ASN A 535 13.26 -29.92 -20.66
N LYS A 536 13.16 -29.01 -19.69
CA LYS A 536 13.05 -27.56 -19.97
C LYS A 536 14.26 -27.06 -20.77
N GLN A 537 15.48 -27.48 -20.43
CA GLN A 537 16.67 -27.18 -21.22
C GLN A 537 16.52 -27.65 -22.68
N THR A 538 16.12 -28.91 -22.90
CA THR A 538 15.95 -29.47 -24.26
C THR A 538 14.88 -28.72 -25.06
N LEU A 539 13.77 -28.33 -24.41
CA LEU A 539 12.74 -27.53 -25.05
C LEU A 539 13.24 -26.12 -25.41
N LEU A 540 14.05 -25.48 -24.53
CA LEU A 540 14.70 -24.20 -24.83
C LEU A 540 15.67 -24.31 -26.02
N GLU A 541 16.48 -25.37 -26.08
CA GLU A 541 17.40 -25.65 -27.20
C GLU A 541 16.64 -25.91 -28.51
N ALA A 542 15.45 -26.52 -28.42
CA ALA A 542 14.52 -26.68 -29.54
C ALA A 542 13.80 -25.38 -29.96
N GLY A 543 14.02 -24.28 -29.24
CA GLY A 543 13.46 -22.95 -29.55
C GLY A 543 12.14 -22.61 -28.86
N ALA A 544 11.71 -23.39 -27.85
CA ALA A 544 10.57 -23.01 -27.01
C ALA A 544 10.91 -21.78 -26.16
N ASN A 545 9.92 -20.91 -25.90
CA ASN A 545 10.07 -19.75 -25.03
C ASN A 545 9.17 -19.94 -23.79
N PHE A 546 9.77 -19.86 -22.60
CA PHE A 546 9.04 -19.99 -21.33
C PHE A 546 8.82 -18.64 -20.63
N SER A 547 9.38 -17.54 -21.15
CA SER A 547 9.15 -16.22 -20.57
C SER A 547 7.76 -15.70 -20.94
N ILE A 548 6.97 -15.43 -19.90
CA ILE A 548 5.71 -14.71 -20.05
C ILE A 548 6.01 -13.23 -19.91
N ASP A 549 5.83 -12.48 -20.99
CA ASP A 549 5.97 -11.03 -20.95
C ASP A 549 4.73 -10.40 -20.28
N LEU A 550 4.84 -10.20 -18.96
CA LEU A 550 3.77 -9.60 -18.16
C LEU A 550 3.44 -8.18 -18.61
N SER A 551 4.40 -7.41 -19.12
CA SER A 551 4.15 -6.05 -19.58
C SER A 551 3.28 -6.03 -20.84
N PHE A 552 3.62 -6.86 -21.83
CA PHE A 552 2.82 -7.02 -23.04
C PHE A 552 1.43 -7.58 -22.71
N ARG A 553 1.35 -8.59 -21.85
CA ARG A 553 0.07 -9.15 -21.39
C ARG A 553 -0.81 -8.11 -20.72
N SER A 554 -0.25 -7.29 -19.83
CA SER A 554 -0.99 -6.22 -19.14
C SER A 554 -1.46 -5.15 -20.12
N MET A 555 -0.66 -4.80 -21.14
CA MET A 555 -1.06 -3.86 -22.19
C MET A 555 -2.23 -4.43 -23.00
N VAL A 556 -2.14 -5.68 -23.45
CA VAL A 556 -3.19 -6.36 -24.22
C VAL A 556 -4.50 -6.46 -23.43
N GLU A 557 -4.43 -6.72 -22.12
CA GLU A 557 -5.60 -6.79 -21.25
C GLU A 557 -6.34 -5.46 -21.13
N ASN A 558 -5.60 -4.34 -21.03
CA ASN A 558 -6.20 -3.01 -20.95
C ASN A 558 -6.60 -2.46 -22.33
N PHE A 559 -5.89 -2.84 -23.39
CA PHE A 559 -6.06 -2.32 -24.75
C PHE A 559 -6.21 -3.48 -25.75
N PRO A 560 -7.29 -4.28 -25.68
CA PRO A 560 -7.44 -5.49 -26.49
C PRO A 560 -7.53 -5.22 -27.99
N LYS A 561 -7.87 -3.99 -28.42
CA LYS A 561 -7.99 -3.69 -29.85
C LYS A 561 -6.69 -3.82 -30.63
N TYR A 562 -5.53 -3.72 -29.94
CA TYR A 562 -4.23 -4.01 -30.56
C TYR A 562 -4.15 -5.42 -31.16
N LEU A 563 -4.80 -6.41 -30.51
CA LEU A 563 -4.89 -7.78 -31.02
C LEU A 563 -6.12 -8.00 -31.92
N THR A 564 -7.29 -7.47 -31.54
CA THR A 564 -8.52 -7.72 -32.33
C THR A 564 -8.45 -7.12 -33.74
N ASP A 565 -7.78 -5.97 -33.89
CA ASP A 565 -7.67 -5.27 -35.16
C ASP A 565 -6.44 -5.74 -35.98
N GLY A 566 -5.71 -6.74 -35.46
CA GLY A 566 -4.54 -7.34 -36.12
C GLY A 566 -3.36 -6.36 -36.27
N ILE A 567 -3.28 -5.34 -35.41
CA ILE A 567 -2.15 -4.40 -35.40
C ILE A 567 -0.89 -5.12 -34.91
N ILE A 568 -1.04 -5.93 -33.87
CA ILE A 568 0.03 -6.71 -33.25
C ILE A 568 -0.32 -8.21 -33.28
N ASP A 569 0.68 -9.07 -33.55
CA ASP A 569 0.60 -10.52 -33.37
C ASP A 569 0.64 -10.90 -31.87
N THR A 570 0.22 -12.11 -31.55
CA THR A 570 0.35 -12.78 -30.23
C THR A 570 1.76 -12.74 -29.66
N LYS A 571 2.78 -12.60 -30.52
CA LYS A 571 4.20 -12.47 -30.18
C LYS A 571 4.68 -11.03 -30.00
N GLY A 572 3.81 -10.03 -30.18
CA GLY A 572 4.17 -8.62 -30.07
C GLY A 572 4.79 -8.01 -31.34
N LYS A 573 4.67 -8.67 -32.50
CA LYS A 573 5.14 -8.14 -33.80
C LYS A 573 4.07 -7.26 -34.44
N ILE A 574 4.43 -6.05 -34.86
CA ILE A 574 3.53 -5.14 -35.59
C ILE A 574 3.34 -5.65 -37.02
N LEU A 575 2.11 -6.02 -37.40
CA LEU A 575 1.78 -6.64 -38.69
C LEU A 575 1.40 -5.62 -39.77
N GLN A 576 0.83 -4.47 -39.36
CA GLN A 576 0.23 -3.50 -40.28
C GLN A 576 1.21 -2.53 -40.98
N MET A 577 2.52 -2.79 -40.95
CA MET A 577 3.50 -2.03 -41.75
C MET A 577 3.43 -2.32 -43.26
N GLN A 578 2.67 -3.33 -43.71
CA GLN A 578 2.47 -3.58 -45.14
C GLN A 578 1.15 -2.97 -45.62
N HIS A 579 1.29 -1.75 -46.15
CA HIS A 579 0.32 -1.00 -46.96
C HIS A 579 -0.86 -1.82 -47.50
N LYS A 580 -2.09 -1.38 -47.19
CA LYS A 580 -3.25 -1.48 -48.08
C LYS A 580 -2.99 -0.65 -49.35
N GLY A 581 -2.07 -1.08 -50.19
CA GLY A 581 -2.05 -0.70 -51.60
C GLY A 581 -3.16 -1.45 -52.36
N PRO A 582 -3.65 -0.93 -53.49
CA PRO A 582 -4.55 -1.68 -54.34
C PRO A 582 -3.85 -2.97 -54.77
N LYS A 583 -4.58 -4.08 -54.71
CA LYS A 583 -4.14 -5.41 -55.11
C LYS A 583 -3.59 -5.37 -56.54
N GLU A 584 -2.27 -5.35 -56.68
CA GLU A 584 -1.60 -5.80 -57.90
C GLU A 584 -0.96 -7.16 -57.63
N ASN A 585 -1.27 -8.08 -58.54
CA ASN A 585 -0.85 -9.47 -58.53
C ASN A 585 0.67 -9.60 -58.53
N SER A 586 1.23 -10.20 -57.47
CA SER A 586 2.54 -10.83 -57.57
C SER A 586 2.63 -12.07 -56.68
N SER A 587 2.60 -13.22 -57.36
CA SER A 587 3.28 -14.48 -57.06
C SER A 587 3.14 -15.08 -55.65
N ALA A 588 2.33 -16.13 -55.61
CA ALA A 588 2.30 -17.16 -54.57
C ALA A 588 3.71 -17.73 -54.30
N ASN A 589 4.17 -17.56 -53.05
CA ASN A 589 5.17 -18.45 -52.46
C ASN A 589 4.48 -19.23 -51.35
N ASN A 590 4.18 -20.50 -51.65
CA ASN A 590 3.75 -21.50 -50.69
C ASN A 590 4.88 -21.75 -49.68
N SER A 591 4.82 -21.12 -48.52
CA SER A 591 5.49 -21.66 -47.33
C SER A 591 4.58 -22.70 -46.71
N VAL A 592 4.94 -23.97 -46.90
CA VAL A 592 4.35 -25.13 -46.25
C VAL A 592 4.28 -24.87 -44.74
N SER A 593 3.08 -24.66 -44.22
CA SER A 593 2.79 -24.65 -42.80
C SER A 593 2.82 -26.09 -42.30
N THR A 594 3.96 -26.49 -41.74
CA THR A 594 4.06 -27.73 -40.98
C THR A 594 3.18 -27.57 -39.73
N ASN A 595 1.98 -28.15 -39.79
CA ASN A 595 1.08 -28.32 -38.66
C ASN A 595 1.72 -29.23 -37.62
N ASN A 596 2.58 -28.67 -36.78
CA ASN A 596 2.98 -29.30 -35.52
C ASN A 596 3.12 -28.24 -34.43
N SER A 597 2.09 -27.40 -34.27
CA SER A 597 1.90 -26.67 -33.03
C SER A 597 1.36 -27.66 -32.00
N GLN A 598 2.27 -28.43 -31.38
CA GLN A 598 2.02 -28.89 -30.03
C GLN A 598 1.78 -27.63 -29.21
N SER A 599 0.53 -27.41 -28.85
CA SER A 599 0.11 -26.47 -27.84
C SER A 599 0.80 -26.84 -26.54
N ALA A 600 2.00 -26.29 -26.31
CA ALA A 600 2.63 -26.27 -25.01
C ALA A 600 1.73 -25.40 -24.12
N SER A 601 0.86 -26.06 -23.38
CA SER A 601 -0.01 -25.46 -22.38
C SER A 601 0.86 -24.71 -21.37
N SER A 602 0.92 -23.40 -21.53
CA SER A 602 1.43 -22.47 -20.54
C SER A 602 0.47 -22.45 -19.34
N GLY A 603 0.71 -23.32 -18.36
CA GLY A 603 -0.09 -23.28 -17.13
C GLY A 603 -0.08 -24.56 -16.31
N SER A 604 1.03 -24.86 -15.66
CA SER A 604 1.10 -25.40 -14.28
C SER A 604 2.55 -25.76 -13.96
N GLU A 605 3.08 -25.32 -12.82
CA GLU A 605 4.40 -25.74 -12.31
C GLU A 605 4.47 -27.23 -11.92
N SER A 606 3.39 -28.01 -12.16
CA SER A 606 3.25 -29.40 -11.71
C SER A 606 2.75 -30.35 -12.82
N THR A 607 3.16 -30.17 -14.07
CA THR A 607 3.05 -31.28 -15.03
C THR A 607 4.05 -32.34 -14.60
N GLU A 608 3.56 -33.35 -13.88
CA GLU A 608 4.21 -34.65 -13.79
C GLU A 608 4.61 -35.04 -15.22
N LEU A 609 5.91 -35.11 -15.46
CA LEU A 609 6.43 -35.54 -16.74
C LEU A 609 5.99 -36.98 -16.93
N ASP A 610 5.46 -37.30 -18.10
CA ASP A 610 5.09 -38.67 -18.43
C ASP A 610 6.29 -39.60 -18.16
N ASP A 611 6.06 -40.70 -17.44
CA ASP A 611 7.12 -41.61 -16.96
C ASP A 611 7.99 -42.13 -18.11
N SER A 612 7.41 -42.22 -19.30
CA SER A 612 8.08 -42.57 -20.55
C SER A 612 9.16 -41.55 -20.97
N VAL A 613 8.87 -40.26 -20.85
CA VAL A 613 9.76 -39.13 -21.17
C VAL A 613 10.84 -39.00 -20.10
N MET A 614 10.48 -39.20 -18.83
CA MET A 614 11.44 -39.24 -17.72
C MET A 614 12.45 -40.38 -17.87
N GLU A 615 12.01 -41.59 -18.28
CA GLU A 615 12.94 -42.72 -18.47
C GLU A 615 13.89 -42.48 -19.65
N PHE A 616 13.39 -41.88 -20.74
CA PHE A 616 14.20 -41.53 -21.91
C PHE A 616 15.27 -40.46 -21.57
N LEU A 617 14.85 -39.34 -20.97
CA LEU A 617 15.76 -38.29 -20.51
C LEU A 617 16.72 -38.81 -19.44
N GLY A 618 16.24 -39.66 -18.53
CA GLY A 618 17.01 -40.34 -17.51
C GLY A 618 18.17 -41.12 -18.09
N LYS A 619 17.92 -41.97 -19.10
CA LYS A 619 18.97 -42.76 -19.77
C LYS A 619 20.03 -41.90 -20.46
N SER A 620 19.65 -40.73 -21.00
CA SER A 620 20.59 -39.81 -21.66
C SER A 620 21.42 -38.97 -20.69
N THR A 621 20.89 -38.70 -19.50
CA THR A 621 21.47 -37.71 -18.55
C THR A 621 22.18 -38.37 -17.37
N LEU A 622 21.71 -39.52 -16.90
CA LEU A 622 22.18 -40.19 -15.69
C LEU A 622 22.85 -41.54 -15.99
N LYS A 623 24.04 -41.75 -15.43
CA LYS A 623 24.64 -43.09 -15.38
C LYS A 623 23.84 -43.96 -14.41
N MET A 624 23.34 -45.11 -14.88
CA MET A 624 22.43 -45.99 -14.13
C MET A 624 21.12 -45.29 -13.71
N ALA A 625 20.40 -44.72 -14.67
CA ALA A 625 19.16 -43.97 -14.44
C ALA A 625 18.08 -44.75 -13.67
N ARG A 626 17.79 -46.00 -14.05
CA ARG A 626 16.77 -46.84 -13.42
C ARG A 626 16.96 -47.04 -11.91
N PRO A 627 18.13 -47.52 -11.42
CA PRO A 627 18.32 -47.71 -9.97
C PRO A 627 18.35 -46.40 -9.19
N ARG A 628 18.85 -45.30 -9.77
CA ARG A 628 18.86 -43.98 -9.10
C ARG A 628 17.44 -43.42 -8.91
N LEU A 629 16.60 -43.50 -9.95
CA LEU A 629 15.20 -43.06 -9.88
C LEU A 629 14.36 -43.95 -8.97
N ALA A 630 14.58 -45.26 -9.00
CA ALA A 630 13.92 -46.20 -8.08
C ALA A 630 14.31 -45.94 -6.62
N LEU A 631 15.60 -45.71 -6.33
CA LEU A 631 16.08 -45.39 -4.99
C LEU A 631 15.49 -44.06 -4.48
N HIS A 632 15.46 -43.03 -5.32
CA HIS A 632 14.86 -41.74 -4.97
C HIS A 632 13.37 -41.88 -4.63
N SER A 633 12.61 -42.62 -5.45
CA SER A 633 11.18 -42.87 -5.20
C SER A 633 10.93 -43.69 -3.91
N MET A 634 11.85 -44.60 -3.56
CA MET A 634 11.81 -45.35 -2.30
C MET A 634 12.16 -44.49 -1.07
N LEU A 635 13.01 -43.48 -1.22
CA LEU A 635 13.41 -42.58 -0.13
C LEU A 635 12.37 -41.49 0.15
N GLU A 636 11.75 -40.95 -0.91
CA GLU A 636 10.70 -39.93 -0.80
C GLU A 636 9.46 -40.45 -0.07
N THR A 637 9.13 -41.73 -0.26
CA THR A 637 8.02 -42.41 0.43
C THR A 637 8.36 -42.86 1.86
N LYS A 638 9.64 -42.80 2.26
CA LYS A 638 10.13 -43.19 3.59
C LYS A 638 10.75 -42.02 4.35
N ILE A 639 9.99 -40.95 4.55
CA ILE A 639 10.40 -39.89 5.49
C ILE A 639 10.38 -40.47 6.92
N PRO A 640 11.45 -40.31 7.71
CA PRO A 640 11.48 -40.81 9.08
C PRO A 640 10.35 -40.18 9.92
N LEU A 641 9.71 -41.01 10.73
CA LEU A 641 8.56 -40.65 11.58
C LEU A 641 8.85 -39.39 12.42
N SER A 642 10.09 -39.25 12.90
CA SER A 642 10.58 -38.10 13.66
C SER A 642 10.42 -36.75 12.93
N VAL A 643 10.61 -36.71 11.61
CA VAL A 643 10.48 -35.47 10.81
C VAL A 643 9.01 -35.17 10.51
N SER A 644 8.18 -36.21 10.30
CA SER A 644 6.74 -36.06 10.09
C SER A 644 6.03 -35.47 11.32
N ILE A 645 6.50 -35.81 12.54
CA ILE A 645 5.95 -35.34 13.82
C ILE A 645 6.26 -33.85 14.10
N VAL A 646 7.28 -33.25 13.48
CA VAL A 646 7.68 -31.85 13.79
C VAL A 646 6.57 -30.85 13.47
N LYS A 647 5.91 -30.97 12.31
CA LYS A 647 4.82 -30.06 11.89
C LYS A 647 3.62 -30.06 12.85
N PRO A 648 3.03 -31.22 13.22
CA PRO A 648 1.93 -31.23 14.18
C PRO A 648 2.37 -30.77 15.58
N VAL A 649 3.58 -31.12 16.04
CA VAL A 649 4.08 -30.64 17.34
C VAL A 649 4.25 -29.12 17.37
N ALA A 650 4.83 -28.53 16.32
CA ALA A 650 4.95 -27.07 16.23
C ALA A 650 3.57 -26.39 16.22
N THR A 651 2.58 -26.97 15.54
CA THR A 651 1.20 -26.46 15.52
C THR A 651 0.56 -26.54 16.90
N ILE A 652 0.76 -27.65 17.64
CA ILE A 652 0.27 -27.82 19.01
C ILE A 652 0.91 -26.79 19.95
N ILE A 653 2.21 -26.51 19.80
CA ILE A 653 2.91 -25.50 20.62
C ILE A 653 2.31 -24.11 20.39
N VAL A 654 2.05 -23.71 19.14
CA VAL A 654 1.44 -22.42 18.83
C VAL A 654 0.04 -22.31 19.44
N ILE A 655 -0.78 -23.35 19.31
CA ILE A 655 -2.11 -23.41 19.93
C ILE A 655 -2.00 -23.31 21.46
N TYR A 656 -1.05 -24.02 22.07
CA TYR A 656 -0.81 -23.98 23.51
C TYR A 656 -0.45 -22.56 24.00
N VAL A 657 0.40 -21.84 23.28
CA VAL A 657 0.77 -20.45 23.61
C VAL A 657 -0.45 -19.52 23.55
N ILE A 658 -1.30 -19.67 22.52
CA ILE A 658 -2.53 -18.87 22.39
C ILE A 658 -3.50 -19.17 23.54
N VAL A 659 -3.70 -20.45 23.87
CA VAL A 659 -4.56 -20.86 24.99
C VAL A 659 -4.03 -20.32 26.32
N MET A 660 -2.73 -20.45 26.57
CA MET A 660 -2.09 -19.89 27.77
C MET A 660 -2.28 -18.37 27.87
N PHE A 661 -2.15 -17.64 26.76
CA PHE A 661 -2.35 -16.19 26.74
C PHE A 661 -3.78 -15.80 27.08
N ILE A 662 -4.77 -16.47 26.47
CA ILE A 662 -6.20 -16.23 26.74
C ILE A 662 -6.54 -16.60 28.19
N SER A 663 -6.07 -17.76 28.67
CA SER A 663 -6.28 -18.18 30.06
C SER A 663 -5.66 -17.22 31.06
N PHE A 664 -4.47 -16.69 30.76
CA PHE A 664 -3.81 -15.70 31.61
C PHE A 664 -4.56 -14.36 31.63
N ASP A 665 -5.06 -13.90 30.48
CA ASP A 665 -5.87 -12.68 30.40
C ASP A 665 -7.19 -12.81 31.19
N VAL A 666 -7.90 -13.93 31.01
CA VAL A 666 -9.13 -14.24 31.76
C VAL A 666 -8.84 -14.35 33.26
N TYR A 667 -7.76 -15.04 33.65
CA TYR A 667 -7.35 -15.15 35.04
C TYR A 667 -7.04 -13.78 35.65
N THR A 668 -6.25 -12.95 34.95
CA THR A 668 -5.88 -11.62 35.41
C THR A 668 -7.12 -10.73 35.56
N ASN A 669 -8.03 -10.75 34.59
CA ASN A 669 -9.29 -10.00 34.68
C ASN A 669 -10.17 -10.46 35.86
N SER A 670 -10.23 -11.77 36.13
CA SER A 670 -10.98 -12.32 37.26
C SER A 670 -10.39 -11.88 38.60
N VAL A 671 -9.07 -11.98 38.77
CA VAL A 671 -8.38 -11.59 40.01
C VAL A 671 -8.45 -10.07 40.22
N LEU A 672 -8.30 -9.28 39.16
CA LEU A 672 -8.41 -7.82 39.24
C LEU A 672 -9.82 -7.40 39.68
N HIS A 673 -10.87 -8.05 39.16
CA HIS A 673 -12.25 -7.77 39.54
C HIS A 673 -12.50 -8.04 41.03
N GLU A 674 -11.94 -9.13 41.57
CA GLU A 674 -12.02 -9.45 43.00
C GLU A 674 -11.33 -8.40 43.88
N HIS A 675 -10.13 -7.96 43.47
CA HIS A 675 -9.41 -6.89 44.19
C HIS A 675 -10.13 -5.54 44.15
N VAL A 676 -10.72 -5.16 43.01
CA VAL A 676 -11.49 -3.91 42.89
C VAL A 676 -12.71 -3.93 43.83
N GLY A 677 -13.41 -5.05 43.93
CA GLY A 677 -14.54 -5.15 44.86
C GLY A 677 -14.12 -5.12 46.35
N THR A 678 -12.94 -5.67 46.67
CA THR A 678 -12.35 -5.58 48.02
C THR A 678 -11.95 -4.14 48.38
N MET A 679 -11.49 -3.35 47.40
CA MET A 679 -11.20 -1.92 47.60
C MET A 679 -12.46 -1.11 47.89
N LYS A 680 -13.57 -1.38 47.18
CA LYS A 680 -14.87 -0.73 47.46
C LYS A 680 -15.39 -1.05 48.87
N PHE A 681 -15.18 -2.29 49.33
CA PHE A 681 -15.52 -2.69 50.70
C PHE A 681 -14.78 -1.84 51.74
N LEU A 682 -13.47 -1.65 51.56
CA LEU A 682 -12.65 -0.82 52.45
C LEU A 682 -13.09 0.66 52.40
N GLU A 683 -13.44 1.17 51.22
CA GLU A 683 -13.92 2.54 51.04
C GLU A 683 -15.22 2.81 51.83
N TYR A 684 -16.25 1.97 51.64
CA TYR A 684 -17.52 2.13 52.37
C TYR A 684 -17.34 2.00 53.89
N PHE A 685 -16.50 1.06 54.33
CA PHE A 685 -16.18 0.89 55.75
C PHE A 685 -15.46 2.12 56.34
N SER A 686 -14.47 2.65 55.62
CA SER A 686 -13.73 3.84 56.03
C SER A 686 -14.63 5.07 56.12
N GLN A 687 -15.45 5.31 55.09
CA GLN A 687 -16.39 6.44 55.06
C GLN A 687 -17.46 6.32 56.15
N MET A 688 -17.96 5.11 56.41
CA MET A 688 -18.87 4.86 57.53
C MET A 688 -18.22 5.23 58.87
N ARG A 689 -17.01 4.72 59.16
CA ARG A 689 -16.30 5.04 60.41
C ARG A 689 -16.01 6.52 60.55
N PHE A 690 -15.59 7.17 59.46
CA PHE A 690 -15.30 8.59 59.42
C PHE A 690 -16.55 9.43 59.73
N ASN A 691 -17.67 9.16 59.05
CA ASN A 691 -18.93 9.87 59.26
C ASN A 691 -19.50 9.64 60.66
N THR A 692 -19.40 8.41 61.19
CA THR A 692 -19.79 8.12 62.58
C THR A 692 -18.93 8.89 63.57
N ALA A 693 -17.60 8.95 63.36
CA ALA A 693 -16.71 9.70 64.23
C ALA A 693 -17.01 11.21 64.19
N LEU A 694 -17.24 11.79 63.01
CA LEU A 694 -17.66 13.18 62.87
C LEU A 694 -18.98 13.46 63.58
N SER A 695 -19.97 12.57 63.42
CA SER A 695 -21.25 12.69 64.12
C SER A 695 -21.07 12.67 65.64
N THR A 696 -20.26 11.75 66.17
CA THR A 696 -19.96 11.68 67.61
C THR A 696 -19.26 12.93 68.11
N ILE A 697 -18.27 13.45 67.37
CA ILE A 697 -17.58 14.69 67.72
C ILE A 697 -18.57 15.85 67.74
N ASN A 698 -19.44 15.96 66.74
CA ASN A 698 -20.45 17.01 66.68
C ASN A 698 -21.45 16.94 67.84
N ILE A 699 -21.84 15.73 68.28
CA ILE A 699 -22.67 15.55 69.48
C ILE A 699 -21.95 16.06 70.74
N ILE A 700 -20.65 15.74 70.89
CA ILE A 700 -19.85 16.20 72.03
C ILE A 700 -19.71 17.73 72.01
N ILE A 701 -19.48 18.32 70.85
CA ILE A 701 -19.35 19.77 70.67
C ILE A 701 -20.67 20.47 70.99
N GLU A 702 -21.79 19.97 70.45
CA GLU A 702 -23.12 20.50 70.70
C GLU A 702 -23.48 20.45 72.20
N TYR A 703 -23.20 19.31 72.86
CA TYR A 703 -23.36 19.17 74.30
C TYR A 703 -22.53 20.20 75.08
N GLY A 704 -21.25 20.37 74.73
CA GLY A 704 -20.40 21.36 75.40
C GLY A 704 -20.83 22.80 75.11
N ARG A 705 -21.47 23.05 73.97
CA ARG A 705 -22.04 24.36 73.61
C ARG A 705 -23.27 24.67 74.46
N GLU A 706 -24.19 23.72 74.61
CA GLU A 706 -25.37 23.89 75.48
C GLU A 706 -24.99 24.19 76.94
N HIS A 707 -23.85 23.66 77.40
CA HIS A 707 -23.33 23.89 78.76
C HIS A 707 -22.42 25.14 78.88
N GLY A 708 -22.27 25.93 77.81
CA GLY A 708 -21.46 27.16 77.81
C GLY A 708 -19.96 26.96 77.97
N ILE A 709 -19.45 25.73 77.78
CA ILE A 709 -18.03 25.39 77.96
C ILE A 709 -17.18 26.04 76.86
N PHE A 710 -17.71 26.13 75.63
CA PHE A 710 -16.99 26.66 74.48
C PHE A 710 -17.03 28.18 74.37
N ASP A 711 -17.97 28.87 75.00
CA ASP A 711 -18.09 30.34 74.96
C ASP A 711 -16.81 31.03 75.47
N LYS A 712 -16.10 30.40 76.42
CA LYS A 712 -14.84 30.88 76.97
C LYS A 712 -13.68 30.84 75.98
N TYR A 713 -13.69 29.91 75.03
CA TYR A 713 -12.59 29.66 74.08
C TYR A 713 -12.90 30.14 72.66
N ASN A 714 -14.14 30.57 72.40
CA ASN A 714 -14.66 30.89 71.08
C ASN A 714 -13.81 31.93 70.33
N ASN A 715 -13.44 33.01 71.02
CA ASN A 715 -12.65 34.10 70.44
C ASN A 715 -11.23 33.66 70.08
N GLN A 716 -10.62 32.74 70.83
CA GLN A 716 -9.29 32.21 70.51
C GLN A 716 -9.34 31.22 69.35
N MET A 717 -10.38 30.38 69.29
CA MET A 717 -10.55 29.43 68.18
C MET A 717 -10.81 30.14 66.85
N LEU A 718 -11.59 31.22 66.82
CA LEU A 718 -11.81 32.04 65.61
C LEU A 718 -10.51 32.59 65.01
N THR A 719 -9.51 32.91 65.83
CA THR A 719 -8.21 33.39 65.34
C THR A 719 -7.34 32.30 64.72
N MET A 720 -7.66 31.02 64.96
CA MET A 720 -6.93 29.88 64.42
C MET A 720 -7.48 29.40 63.07
N PHE A 721 -8.72 29.73 62.72
CA PHE A 721 -9.32 29.38 61.44
C PHE A 721 -8.85 30.33 60.33
N LYS A 722 -8.28 29.78 59.27
CA LYS A 722 -8.01 30.52 58.03
C LYS A 722 -9.26 30.49 57.13
N THR A 723 -9.51 31.56 56.40
CA THR A 723 -10.71 31.72 55.55
C THR A 723 -10.81 30.72 54.39
N ASP A 724 -9.72 30.03 54.06
CA ASP A 724 -9.68 29.09 52.93
C ASP A 724 -9.79 27.60 53.34
N ASP A 725 -9.87 27.30 54.63
CA ASP A 725 -9.91 25.92 55.11
C ASP A 725 -11.34 25.36 55.07
N HIS A 726 -11.56 24.30 54.28
CA HIS A 726 -12.79 23.52 54.34
C HIS A 726 -12.80 22.65 55.60
N TYR A 727 -13.49 23.11 56.64
CA TYR A 727 -13.68 22.35 57.87
C TYR A 727 -14.92 21.45 57.77
N TYR A 728 -14.77 20.20 58.25
CA TYR A 728 -15.89 19.25 58.37
C TYR A 728 -16.80 19.55 59.58
N ILE A 729 -16.34 20.40 60.50
CA ILE A 729 -16.97 20.68 61.79
C ILE A 729 -17.03 22.20 61.94
N ASP A 730 -18.23 22.77 61.86
CA ASP A 730 -18.47 24.20 62.10
C ASP A 730 -18.89 24.43 63.55
N MET A 731 -17.95 24.78 64.44
CA MET A 731 -18.25 24.99 65.85
C MET A 731 -19.23 26.15 66.13
N PHE A 732 -19.50 27.01 65.14
CA PHE A 732 -20.28 28.23 65.31
C PHE A 732 -21.73 28.10 64.84
N VAL A 733 -22.05 27.06 64.06
CA VAL A 733 -23.38 26.82 63.52
C VAL A 733 -24.10 25.76 64.37
N ASN A 734 -25.44 25.75 64.36
CA ASN A 734 -26.20 24.65 64.93
C ASN A 734 -25.74 23.31 64.33
N MET A 735 -25.21 22.40 65.15
CA MET A 735 -24.63 21.14 64.69
C MET A 735 -25.68 20.06 64.42
N LEU A 736 -26.93 20.24 64.88
CA LEU A 736 -27.99 19.24 64.73
C LEU A 736 -28.21 18.79 63.26
N PRO A 737 -28.28 19.68 62.26
CA PRO A 737 -28.40 19.27 60.86
C PRO A 737 -27.18 18.48 60.35
N LEU A 738 -25.97 18.83 60.81
CA LEU A 738 -24.73 18.14 60.46
C LEU A 738 -24.66 16.75 61.09
N ILE A 739 -25.07 16.61 62.35
CA ILE A 739 -25.19 15.32 63.06
C ILE A 739 -26.14 14.40 62.29
N VAL A 740 -27.32 14.89 61.89
CA VAL A 740 -28.29 14.11 61.11
C VAL A 740 -27.72 13.75 59.74
N SER A 741 -27.05 14.69 59.06
CA SER A 741 -26.44 14.45 57.75
C SER A 741 -25.34 13.38 57.80
N PHE A 742 -24.40 13.49 58.75
CA PHE A 742 -23.32 12.51 58.92
C PHE A 742 -23.85 11.16 59.39
N THR A 743 -24.85 11.13 60.27
CA THR A 743 -25.51 9.88 60.70
C THR A 743 -26.22 9.21 59.52
N SER A 744 -26.95 9.97 58.71
CA SER A 744 -27.62 9.47 57.50
C SER A 744 -26.61 8.96 56.47
N SER A 745 -25.50 9.67 56.29
CA SER A 745 -24.43 9.29 55.36
C SER A 745 -23.70 8.03 55.84
N SER A 746 -23.43 7.93 57.14
CA SER A 746 -22.87 6.72 57.76
C SER A 746 -23.82 5.53 57.62
N SER A 747 -25.12 5.73 57.87
CA SER A 747 -26.15 4.70 57.72
C SER A 747 -26.27 4.23 56.26
N SER A 748 -26.25 5.14 55.30
CA SER A 748 -26.25 4.82 53.87
C SER A 748 -25.01 4.01 53.47
N ASN A 749 -23.83 4.43 53.91
CA ASN A 749 -22.57 3.72 53.64
C ASN A 749 -22.52 2.35 54.32
N PHE A 750 -23.09 2.23 55.53
CA PHE A 750 -23.28 0.94 56.19
C PHE A 750 -24.24 0.03 55.42
N GLY A 751 -25.35 0.58 54.89
CA GLY A 751 -26.27 -0.16 54.03
C GLY A 751 -25.59 -0.66 52.75
N ALA A 752 -24.80 0.19 52.09
CA ALA A 752 -23.99 -0.19 50.92
C ALA A 752 -22.96 -1.28 51.27
N PHE A 753 -22.29 -1.14 52.41
CA PHE A 753 -21.36 -2.13 52.95
C PHE A 753 -22.04 -3.48 53.18
N ILE A 754 -23.20 -3.51 53.86
CA ILE A 754 -23.94 -4.74 54.12
C ILE A 754 -24.42 -5.38 52.83
N ASN A 755 -24.97 -4.61 51.88
CA ASN A 755 -25.37 -5.13 50.57
C ASN A 755 -24.20 -5.77 49.83
N LEU A 756 -23.01 -5.18 49.92
CA LEU A 756 -21.79 -5.69 49.30
C LEU A 756 -21.32 -6.99 49.99
N VAL A 757 -21.36 -7.06 51.34
CA VAL A 757 -21.11 -8.28 52.11
C VAL A 757 -22.11 -9.38 51.76
N THR A 758 -23.40 -9.05 51.67
CA THR A 758 -24.45 -10.01 51.30
C THR A 758 -24.22 -10.53 49.88
N ASN A 759 -23.85 -9.66 48.93
CA ASN A 759 -23.52 -10.09 47.57
C ASN A 759 -22.33 -11.04 47.53
N TYR A 760 -21.26 -10.78 48.30
CA TYR A 760 -20.14 -11.71 48.41
C TYR A 760 -20.52 -13.03 49.10
N SER A 761 -21.37 -12.97 50.12
CA SER A 761 -21.90 -14.17 50.78
C SER A 761 -22.73 -15.02 49.83
N LEU A 762 -23.58 -14.39 49.00
CA LEU A 762 -24.38 -15.06 47.97
C LEU A 762 -23.50 -15.69 46.88
N GLN A 763 -22.33 -15.11 46.61
CA GLN A 763 -21.31 -15.66 45.70
C GLN A 763 -20.49 -16.80 46.34
N GLY A 764 -20.74 -17.15 47.60
CA GLY A 764 -20.10 -18.28 48.29
C GLY A 764 -18.77 -17.93 48.97
N TYR A 765 -18.42 -16.64 49.07
CA TYR A 765 -17.23 -16.22 49.82
C TYR A 765 -17.45 -16.37 51.32
N ASP A 766 -16.47 -16.95 52.02
CA ASP A 766 -16.51 -17.10 53.47
C ASP A 766 -16.27 -15.74 54.15
N ILE A 767 -17.34 -15.15 54.68
CA ILE A 767 -17.32 -13.86 55.39
C ILE A 767 -16.37 -13.91 56.61
N SER A 768 -16.12 -15.09 57.19
CA SER A 768 -15.22 -15.23 58.34
C SER A 768 -13.76 -14.90 57.98
N SER A 769 -13.38 -15.06 56.71
CA SER A 769 -12.06 -14.69 56.20
C SER A 769 -11.82 -13.17 56.22
N PHE A 770 -12.87 -12.39 55.91
CA PHE A 770 -12.84 -10.92 56.00
C PHE A 770 -12.57 -10.44 57.42
N LYS A 771 -13.14 -11.11 58.43
CA LYS A 771 -12.88 -10.80 59.84
C LYS A 771 -11.39 -10.87 60.19
N LYS A 772 -10.68 -11.83 59.59
CA LYS A 772 -9.24 -12.06 59.81
C LYS A 772 -8.36 -11.05 59.08
N HIS A 773 -8.75 -10.62 57.87
CA HIS A 773 -7.99 -9.63 57.09
C HIS A 773 -8.13 -8.19 57.62
N PHE A 774 -9.30 -7.82 58.12
CA PHE A 774 -9.56 -6.45 58.57
C PHE A 774 -9.37 -6.23 60.08
N GLY A 775 -8.96 -7.26 60.82
CA GLY A 775 -8.69 -7.14 62.27
C GLY A 775 -9.91 -6.72 63.09
N ILE A 776 -11.12 -7.01 62.59
CA ILE A 776 -12.37 -6.59 63.23
C ILE A 776 -12.68 -7.60 64.34
N GLN A 777 -12.36 -7.24 65.58
CA GLN A 777 -13.03 -7.83 66.74
C GLN A 777 -14.43 -7.21 66.81
N ILE A 778 -15.41 -7.89 66.19
CA ILE A 778 -16.84 -7.66 66.45
C ILE A 778 -17.12 -8.07 67.89
#